data_AF-A0A3P2RE22-F1
#
_entry.id   AF-A0A3P2RE22-F1
#
_cell.length_a   1.000
_cell.length_b   1.000
_cell.length_c   1.000
_cell.angle_alpha   90.00
_cell.angle_beta   90.00
_cell.angle_gamma   90.00
#
_symmetry.space_group_name_H-M   'P 1'
#
loop_
_entity.id
_entity.type
_entity.pdbx_description
1 polymer ?
#
loop_
_entity_poly.entity_id
_entity_poly.type
_entity_poly.pdbx_seq_one_letter_code
_entity_poly.pdbx_strand_id
1 'polypeptide(L)'
;IFYDLLESGVDQFIRYIPDFEEYTHDSELIGDYFELTGGTIVTSFSDLLTAFNQPQSTIENKDFLMTYFFGYEKTTTIDYLIEDADAARPRHRQYPELHTFDIFDTLIKRDTLEPISIFAEVQDQLADFEEPFERYLIDNYQTIRQEVESDLRDVFKKTTYERQSDTFEVTLAQILERLQQNYHLSDAQTNFLYDCEVAAEIKAVQPIQTRINTLFDLIAAGHDVKLISDMYLPKSVIQKMITVADPRLAELPLYVSSEVGYQKSTGKLFDYVFFDSDYHYSKWVHYGDNKHADGKVPRKLGIQTYNHDMDSFVPNESWYVDEAQAPYRYDAYKLATLFQRRRQALVNQANMTFDMSAYYAYAYIGPTFVPYVHWALQDAIERGYETLYFISRDGYYLKQIADVMIEEQQLPIKAKFIYGSRKAWRVPSFIDEVDPASFTPFGMFTLMDSFDDMVKSSQLPEAELLELLPELESYRHAPTLKGGVANTIREIFSQSEAYKKRLLEIAAERRPIVTDYLQQEIDFDEKFAFVEFWGRGYTQDTLTRLLEDAAGHPVDNPFYYVRNFTDNDGHSIRHRFTQMPVNFSPFESIFATTPYKSIPGYVRADDGSVQPIITPQENEYHAAITENIQLFARNFVHLDVANEREFDRFTGESAYKYFFKHPYDGYITSVFARYKDNVAMYGEPQEYAPILSARTVQFTTPRRLRQQTRNLEMSLSRSSNGARAAYRRTQKLKRGKVTDIPQTKVPYPVNELSRYVHIETFPCRVVLQENQFVYASVHWVKAGKSNYMLKKGTVITVLGIDWTDQGVPRLRTALGYISANKQQTAVTLSADADHIIKQPQRLRPYVRKQAKKGKKMLKAILKRTPGFDI
;
A
#
# COMPACT_ATOMS: atom_id res chain seq x y z
N ILE A 1 4.15 43.22 64.44
CA ILE A 1 4.46 44.12 65.58
C ILE A 1 3.22 44.85 66.07
N PHE A 2 2.65 45.80 65.30
CA PHE A 2 1.47 46.54 65.75
C PHE A 2 0.31 45.61 66.15
N TYR A 3 -0.05 44.65 65.29
CA TYR A 3 -1.12 43.69 65.55
C TYR A 3 -0.85 42.79 66.75
N ASP A 4 0.37 42.26 66.87
CA ASP A 4 0.77 41.40 68.01
C ASP A 4 0.69 42.16 69.35
N LEU A 5 1.06 43.44 69.35
CA LEU A 5 0.96 44.31 70.53
C LEU A 5 -0.50 44.66 70.83
N LEU A 6 -1.32 44.89 69.79
CA LEU A 6 -2.75 45.13 69.92
C LEU A 6 -3.47 43.93 70.55
N GLU A 7 -3.17 42.72 70.07
CA GLU A 7 -3.66 41.46 70.62
C GLU A 7 -3.21 41.25 72.07
N SER A 8 -1.97 41.62 72.39
CA SER A 8 -1.41 41.59 73.75
C SER A 8 -2.04 42.62 74.70
N GLY A 9 -2.97 43.45 74.23
CA GLY A 9 -3.74 44.41 75.02
C GLY A 9 -3.18 45.83 75.02
N VAL A 10 -2.15 46.14 74.24
CA VAL A 10 -1.69 47.53 74.04
C VAL A 10 -2.71 48.23 73.15
N ASP A 11 -3.29 49.34 73.60
CA ASP A 11 -4.29 50.07 72.81
C ASP A 11 -3.97 51.55 72.61
N GLN A 12 -2.73 51.94 72.89
CA GLN A 12 -2.22 53.29 72.66
C GLN A 12 -0.93 53.19 71.85
N PHE A 13 -0.91 53.81 70.66
CA PHE A 13 0.23 53.77 69.75
C PHE A 13 0.53 55.14 69.15
N ILE A 14 1.82 55.36 68.91
CA ILE A 14 2.31 56.43 68.04
C ILE A 14 2.83 55.76 66.76
N ARG A 15 2.28 56.15 65.62
CA ARG A 15 2.69 55.73 64.28
C ARG A 15 3.68 56.78 63.75
N TYR A 16 4.96 56.54 63.98
CA TYR A 16 6.03 57.38 63.43
C TYR A 16 6.40 56.91 62.02
N ILE A 17 6.01 57.69 61.01
CA ILE A 17 6.09 57.32 59.59
C ILE A 17 6.61 58.48 58.73
N PRO A 18 7.87 58.92 58.94
CA PRO A 18 8.44 60.07 58.23
C PRO A 18 8.65 59.83 56.72
N ASP A 19 8.69 58.57 56.30
CA ASP A 19 9.05 58.05 54.98
C ASP A 19 7.94 57.18 54.37
N PHE A 20 6.68 57.35 54.81
CA PHE A 20 5.55 56.52 54.37
C PHE A 20 5.41 56.41 52.85
N GLU A 21 5.47 57.54 52.14
CA GLU A 21 5.33 57.57 50.68
C GLU A 21 6.45 56.78 49.97
N GLU A 22 7.69 56.87 50.48
CA GLU A 22 8.84 56.13 49.96
C GLU A 22 8.68 54.62 50.24
N TYR A 23 8.29 54.27 51.47
CA TYR A 23 8.10 52.88 51.89
C TYR A 23 7.00 52.16 51.10
N THR A 24 5.88 52.83 50.81
CA THR A 24 4.78 52.25 50.02
C THR A 24 5.07 52.10 48.53
N HIS A 25 6.13 52.73 48.01
CA HIS A 25 6.55 52.55 46.63
C HIS A 25 7.22 51.20 46.39
N ASP A 26 7.98 50.73 47.39
CA ASP A 26 8.84 49.54 47.29
C ASP A 26 8.31 48.33 48.09
N SER A 27 7.17 48.45 48.79
CA SER A 27 6.60 47.37 49.61
C SER A 27 5.08 47.31 49.52
N GLU A 28 4.54 46.11 49.25
CA GLU A 28 3.11 45.84 49.30
C GLU A 28 2.64 45.72 50.76
N LEU A 29 1.71 46.59 51.16
CA LEU A 29 1.03 46.50 52.45
C LEU A 29 -0.18 45.58 52.35
N ILE A 30 -0.53 44.92 53.47
CA ILE A 30 -1.67 43.98 53.58
C ILE A 30 -3.03 44.67 53.28
N GLY A 31 -3.07 46.00 53.31
CA GLY A 31 -4.18 46.84 52.88
C GLY A 31 -3.86 48.31 53.16
N ASP A 32 -4.89 49.16 53.26
CA ASP A 32 -4.70 50.58 53.59
C ASP A 32 -4.10 50.72 55.00
N TYR A 33 -2.90 51.29 55.07
CA TYR A 33 -2.15 51.45 56.32
C TYR A 33 -2.95 52.22 57.37
N PHE A 34 -3.65 53.28 56.96
CA PHE A 34 -4.34 54.17 57.88
C PHE A 34 -5.64 53.56 58.39
N GLU A 35 -6.33 52.75 57.57
CA GLU A 35 -7.51 51.99 57.96
C GLU A 35 -7.17 50.77 58.82
N LEU A 36 -6.08 50.07 58.48
CA LEU A 36 -5.69 48.81 59.14
C LEU A 36 -4.72 49.02 60.31
N THR A 37 -4.37 50.25 60.68
CA THR A 37 -3.64 50.53 61.91
C THR A 37 -4.32 51.63 62.72
N GLY A 38 -3.84 51.92 63.92
CA GLY A 38 -4.46 52.90 64.82
C GLY A 38 -3.44 53.64 65.67
N GLY A 39 -3.86 54.77 66.24
CA GLY A 39 -3.03 55.62 67.10
C GLY A 39 -2.57 56.92 66.41
N THR A 40 -1.86 57.75 67.17
CA THR A 40 -1.43 59.09 66.76
C THR A 40 -0.41 59.00 65.61
N ILE A 41 -0.68 59.67 64.49
CA ILE A 41 0.24 59.71 63.34
C ILE A 41 1.22 60.85 63.51
N VAL A 42 2.49 60.57 63.25
CA VAL A 42 3.59 61.52 63.37
C VAL A 42 4.54 61.33 62.20
N THR A 43 4.82 62.40 61.46
CA THR A 43 5.67 62.37 60.25
C THR A 43 6.99 63.10 60.40
N SER A 44 7.26 63.73 61.55
CA SER A 44 8.53 64.40 61.82
C SER A 44 9.08 64.03 63.21
N PHE A 45 10.40 64.02 63.36
CA PHE A 45 11.03 63.71 64.64
C PHE A 45 10.64 64.72 65.74
N SER A 46 10.41 65.98 65.37
CA SER A 46 9.94 67.01 66.31
C SER A 46 8.54 66.72 66.84
N ASP A 47 7.64 66.28 65.97
CA ASP A 47 6.28 65.91 66.36
C ASP A 47 6.27 64.63 67.20
N LEU A 48 7.24 63.73 66.98
CA LEU A 48 7.40 62.51 67.78
C LEU A 48 7.76 62.84 69.23
N LEU A 49 8.72 63.74 69.43
CA LEU A 49 9.10 64.23 70.75
C LEU A 49 7.95 64.95 71.46
N THR A 50 7.11 65.65 70.69
CA THR A 50 5.91 66.30 71.22
C THR A 50 4.87 65.27 71.66
N ALA A 51 4.62 64.25 70.82
CA ALA A 51 3.67 63.19 71.11
C ALA A 51 4.06 62.39 72.37
N PHE A 52 5.35 62.13 72.62
CA PHE A 52 5.79 61.45 73.84
C PHE A 52 5.44 62.18 75.15
N ASN A 53 5.26 63.50 75.10
CA ASN A 53 4.93 64.31 76.27
C ASN A 53 3.42 64.55 76.43
N GLN A 54 2.59 63.92 75.60
CA GLN A 54 1.13 64.02 75.63
C GLN A 54 0.48 62.65 75.91
N PRO A 55 -0.63 62.61 76.66
CA PRO A 55 -1.39 61.38 76.84
C PRO A 55 -1.90 60.87 75.49
N GLN A 56 -1.62 59.60 75.18
CA GLN A 56 -2.03 59.00 73.92
C GLN A 56 -3.50 58.58 73.98
N SER A 57 -4.26 58.86 72.92
CA SER A 57 -5.62 58.36 72.77
C SER A 57 -5.61 56.85 72.54
N THR A 58 -6.61 56.16 73.05
CA THR A 58 -6.86 54.76 72.72
C THR A 58 -7.19 54.63 71.23
N ILE A 59 -6.81 53.51 70.61
CA ILE A 59 -7.13 53.22 69.22
C ILE A 59 -8.65 53.15 69.03
N GLU A 60 -9.21 54.03 68.20
CA GLU A 60 -10.65 54.13 67.97
C GLU A 60 -11.22 52.93 67.19
N ASN A 61 -10.49 52.41 66.22
CA ASN A 61 -10.89 51.26 65.40
C ASN A 61 -10.48 49.90 66.00
N LYS A 62 -10.20 49.82 67.31
CA LYS A 62 -9.68 48.59 67.96
C LYS A 62 -10.58 47.38 67.73
N ASP A 63 -11.89 47.52 67.93
CA ASP A 63 -12.83 46.40 67.76
C ASP A 63 -12.88 45.89 66.31
N PHE A 64 -12.80 46.82 65.35
CA PHE A 64 -12.70 46.47 63.93
C PHE A 64 -11.39 45.73 63.65
N LEU A 65 -10.25 46.25 64.10
CA LEU A 65 -8.94 45.63 63.89
C LEU A 65 -8.85 44.24 64.55
N MET A 66 -9.36 44.11 65.77
CA MET A 66 -9.44 42.83 66.49
C MET A 66 -10.31 41.82 65.73
N THR A 67 -11.44 42.27 65.17
CA THR A 67 -12.31 41.40 64.36
C THR A 67 -11.67 41.05 63.01
N TYR A 68 -11.05 42.03 62.35
CA TYR A 68 -10.48 41.87 61.01
C TYR A 68 -9.27 40.92 61.01
N PHE A 69 -8.36 41.06 61.97
CA PHE A 69 -7.15 40.23 62.04
C PHE A 69 -7.32 38.96 62.88
N PHE A 70 -8.13 39.00 63.94
CA PHE A 70 -8.22 37.92 64.92
C PHE A 70 -9.62 37.30 65.05
N GLY A 71 -10.62 37.81 64.32
CA GLY A 71 -12.00 37.27 64.34
C GLY A 71 -12.11 35.82 63.86
N TYR A 72 -11.14 35.35 63.06
CA TYR A 72 -11.09 33.97 62.54
C TYR A 72 -10.76 32.91 63.59
N GLU A 73 -10.23 33.28 64.78
CA GLU A 73 -9.94 32.35 65.88
C GLU A 73 -11.19 31.59 66.35
N LYS A 74 -12.40 32.13 66.12
CA LYS A 74 -13.65 31.49 66.56
C LYS A 74 -14.26 30.53 65.52
N THR A 75 -13.80 30.54 64.28
CA THR A 75 -14.45 29.78 63.17
C THR A 75 -13.51 28.90 62.36
N THR A 76 -12.19 29.03 62.52
CA THR A 76 -11.17 28.32 61.71
C THR A 76 -9.90 28.09 62.52
N THR A 77 -10.03 27.44 63.68
CA THR A 77 -8.85 27.03 64.47
C THR A 77 -8.04 25.99 63.71
N ILE A 78 -6.75 25.85 64.06
CA ILE A 78 -5.92 24.74 63.55
C ILE A 78 -6.58 23.39 63.83
N ASP A 79 -7.25 23.25 64.98
CA ASP A 79 -8.00 22.05 65.33
C ASP A 79 -9.18 21.80 64.38
N TYR A 80 -9.94 22.84 64.00
CA TYR A 80 -10.99 22.72 62.98
C TYR A 80 -10.41 22.31 61.62
N LEU A 81 -9.26 22.86 61.21
CA LEU A 81 -8.60 22.47 59.96
C LEU A 81 -8.12 21.01 59.99
N ILE A 82 -7.61 20.54 61.15
CA ILE A 82 -7.21 19.14 61.34
C ILE A 82 -8.45 18.23 61.31
N GLU A 83 -9.52 18.58 62.02
CA GLU A 83 -10.77 17.82 62.02
C GLU A 83 -11.45 17.77 60.65
N ASP A 84 -11.50 18.90 59.93
CA ASP A 84 -12.05 18.96 58.58
C ASP A 84 -11.21 18.15 57.58
N ALA A 85 -9.87 18.21 57.69
CA ALA A 85 -8.97 17.39 56.89
C ALA A 85 -9.08 15.89 57.21
N ASP A 86 -9.23 15.50 58.48
CA ASP A 86 -9.43 14.11 58.89
C ASP A 86 -10.83 13.59 58.53
N ALA A 87 -11.84 14.46 58.56
CA ALA A 87 -13.21 14.16 58.13
C ALA A 87 -13.36 14.15 56.60
N ALA A 88 -12.47 14.82 55.87
CA ALA A 88 -12.49 14.89 54.41
C ALA A 88 -12.31 13.51 53.80
N ARG A 89 -13.38 13.00 53.19
CA ARG A 89 -13.31 11.79 52.37
C ARG A 89 -13.00 12.16 50.92
N PRO A 90 -12.05 11.48 50.24
CA PRO A 90 -11.82 11.68 48.82
C PRO A 90 -13.12 11.50 48.05
N ARG A 91 -13.57 12.54 47.35
CA ARG A 91 -14.66 12.40 46.39
C ARG A 91 -14.09 11.72 45.15
N HIS A 92 -14.45 10.46 44.94
CA HIS A 92 -14.16 9.76 43.70
C HIS A 92 -15.06 10.31 42.58
N ARG A 93 -14.63 11.41 41.96
CA ARG A 93 -15.23 11.89 40.71
C ARG A 93 -14.75 11.00 39.57
N GLN A 94 -15.70 10.54 38.76
CA GLN A 94 -15.35 9.93 37.47
C GLN A 94 -15.08 11.08 36.51
N TYR A 95 -13.87 11.08 35.95
CA TYR A 95 -13.47 12.03 34.92
C TYR A 95 -13.44 11.32 33.56
N PRO A 96 -13.86 11.98 32.48
CA PRO A 96 -13.73 11.43 31.13
C PRO A 96 -12.27 11.14 30.79
N GLU A 97 -12.04 10.35 29.75
CA GLU A 97 -10.73 10.25 29.11
C GLU A 97 -10.60 11.34 28.03
N LEU A 98 -9.38 11.85 27.84
CA LEU A 98 -9.03 12.69 26.69
C LEU A 98 -8.39 11.81 25.62
N HIS A 99 -8.96 11.81 24.42
CA HIS A 99 -8.44 11.09 23.27
C HIS A 99 -7.97 12.08 22.21
N THR A 100 -6.72 11.99 21.80
CA THR A 100 -6.18 12.82 20.71
C THR A 100 -5.84 11.97 19.52
N PHE A 101 -6.22 12.40 18.33
CA PHE A 101 -5.93 11.68 17.08
C PHE A 101 -5.01 12.52 16.20
N ASP A 102 -4.00 11.87 15.64
CA ASP A 102 -3.38 12.36 14.42
C ASP A 102 -4.35 12.25 13.24
N ILE A 103 -4.11 13.03 12.20
CA ILE A 103 -5.01 13.16 11.05
C ILE A 103 -4.54 12.28 9.89
N PHE A 104 -3.31 12.47 9.43
CA PHE A 104 -2.80 11.89 8.19
C PHE A 104 -2.33 10.46 8.44
N ASP A 105 -2.66 9.55 7.51
CA ASP A 105 -2.44 8.11 7.63
C ASP A 105 -3.07 7.47 8.90
N THR A 106 -3.90 8.24 9.60
CA THR A 106 -4.55 7.91 10.86
C THR A 106 -6.07 7.96 10.71
N LEU A 107 -6.67 9.11 10.40
CA LEU A 107 -8.10 9.25 10.15
C LEU A 107 -8.42 9.37 8.66
N ILE A 108 -7.54 10.06 7.94
CA ILE A 108 -7.58 10.20 6.48
C ILE A 108 -6.31 9.61 5.90
N LYS A 109 -6.36 9.20 4.64
CA LYS A 109 -5.21 8.77 3.84
C LYS A 109 -5.32 9.41 2.46
N ARG A 110 -4.27 9.27 1.66
CA ARG A 110 -4.31 9.66 0.25
C ARG A 110 -4.82 8.52 -0.61
N ASP A 111 -5.24 8.84 -1.83
CA ASP A 111 -5.52 7.87 -2.90
C ASP A 111 -4.25 7.13 -3.34
N THR A 112 -3.09 7.72 -3.06
CA THR A 112 -1.74 7.13 -3.12
C THR A 112 -1.19 6.77 -1.74
N LEU A 113 -0.17 5.91 -1.70
CA LEU A 113 0.47 5.47 -0.46
C LEU A 113 1.53 6.45 0.07
N GLU A 114 2.35 7.00 -0.82
CA GLU A 114 3.49 7.84 -0.43
C GLU A 114 3.17 9.32 -0.58
N PRO A 115 3.40 10.17 0.43
CA PRO A 115 3.11 11.61 0.36
C PRO A 115 3.83 12.34 -0.78
N ILE A 116 5.02 11.86 -1.19
CA ILE A 116 5.80 12.43 -2.31
C ILE A 116 5.02 12.44 -3.64
N SER A 117 4.03 11.55 -3.79
CA SER A 117 3.19 11.48 -4.99
C SER A 117 2.44 12.78 -5.29
N ILE A 118 2.07 13.56 -4.27
CA ILE A 118 1.47 14.89 -4.46
C ILE A 118 2.41 15.81 -5.24
N PHE A 119 3.71 15.73 -4.98
CA PHE A 119 4.68 16.53 -5.72
C PHE A 119 4.87 16.01 -7.15
N ALA A 120 4.59 14.74 -7.43
CA ALA A 120 4.56 14.22 -8.80
C ALA A 120 3.38 14.78 -9.58
N GLU A 121 2.21 14.91 -8.94
CA GLU A 121 1.03 15.56 -9.52
C GLU A 121 1.29 17.04 -9.82
N VAL A 122 1.89 17.76 -8.86
CA VAL A 122 2.28 19.16 -9.08
C VAL A 122 3.29 19.25 -10.23
N GLN A 123 4.31 18.37 -10.25
CA GLN A 123 5.35 18.35 -11.29
C GLN A 123 4.80 18.24 -12.71
N ASP A 124 3.76 17.44 -12.92
CA ASP A 124 3.13 17.29 -14.23
C ASP A 124 2.53 18.62 -14.71
N GLN A 125 1.87 19.35 -13.80
CA GLN A 125 1.22 20.63 -14.10
C GLN A 125 2.21 21.77 -14.38
N LEU A 126 3.50 21.66 -14.01
CA LEU A 126 4.51 22.69 -14.27
C LEU A 126 4.76 22.91 -15.76
N ALA A 127 4.61 21.86 -16.59
CA ALA A 127 4.94 21.92 -18.01
C ALA A 127 3.95 22.78 -18.82
N ASP A 128 2.72 22.90 -18.33
CA ASP A 128 1.61 23.54 -19.04
C ASP A 128 1.31 24.96 -18.53
N PHE A 129 2.05 25.44 -17.53
CA PHE A 129 1.86 26.79 -16.99
C PHE A 129 2.34 27.88 -17.96
N GLU A 130 1.57 28.97 -18.07
CA GLU A 130 1.84 30.04 -19.04
C GLU A 130 3.22 30.70 -18.87
N GLU A 131 3.68 30.88 -17.63
CA GLU A 131 5.03 31.36 -17.32
C GLU A 131 6.00 30.18 -17.13
N PRO A 132 6.88 29.89 -18.10
CA PRO A 132 7.66 28.66 -18.08
C PRO A 132 8.62 28.62 -16.88
N PHE A 133 8.62 27.48 -16.18
CA PHE A 133 9.61 27.18 -15.15
C PHE A 133 10.96 26.79 -15.78
N GLU A 134 12.03 26.92 -14.99
CA GLU A 134 13.34 26.41 -15.41
C GLU A 134 13.28 24.90 -15.65
N ARG A 135 13.87 24.42 -16.75
CA ARG A 135 13.84 23.00 -17.11
C ARG A 135 14.36 22.09 -16.00
N TYR A 136 15.42 22.50 -15.29
CA TYR A 136 15.96 21.73 -14.18
C TYR A 136 14.95 21.56 -13.04
N LEU A 137 14.17 22.60 -12.71
CA LEU A 137 13.12 22.52 -11.71
C LEU A 137 11.98 21.59 -12.18
N ILE A 138 11.54 21.72 -13.44
CA ILE A 138 10.50 20.84 -14.01
C ILE A 138 10.92 19.38 -13.92
N ASP A 139 12.15 19.04 -14.30
CA ASP A 139 12.61 17.65 -14.32
C ASP A 139 12.84 17.05 -12.92
N ASN A 140 13.05 17.90 -11.89
CA ASN A 140 13.48 17.47 -10.55
C ASN A 140 12.58 17.98 -9.41
N TYR A 141 11.38 18.48 -9.70
CA TYR A 141 10.52 19.17 -8.73
C TYR A 141 10.28 18.38 -7.44
N GLN A 142 9.94 17.09 -7.54
CA GLN A 142 9.71 16.21 -6.37
C GLN A 142 10.88 16.24 -5.38
N THR A 143 12.10 16.05 -5.89
CA THR A 143 13.32 16.04 -5.07
C THR A 143 13.61 17.43 -4.50
N ILE A 144 13.57 18.46 -5.35
CA ILE A 144 13.85 19.84 -4.95
C ILE A 144 12.88 20.31 -3.86
N ARG A 145 11.58 20.04 -4.03
CA ARG A 145 10.54 20.41 -3.08
C ARG A 145 10.75 19.76 -1.70
N GLN A 146 11.19 18.50 -1.66
CA GLN A 146 11.54 17.82 -0.40
C GLN A 146 12.82 18.36 0.23
N GLU A 147 13.84 18.63 -0.56
CA GLU A 147 15.12 19.18 -0.10
C GLU A 147 14.95 20.58 0.50
N VAL A 148 14.16 21.44 -0.16
CA VAL A 148 13.85 22.79 0.33
C VAL A 148 13.13 22.75 1.68
N GLU A 149 12.13 21.88 1.85
CA GLU A 149 11.46 21.72 3.14
C GLU A 149 12.40 21.19 4.22
N SER A 150 13.21 20.19 3.89
CA SER A 150 14.18 19.61 4.82
C SER A 150 15.23 20.63 5.28
N ASP A 151 15.79 21.40 4.34
CA ASP A 151 16.71 22.51 4.62
C ASP A 151 16.05 23.54 5.52
N LEU A 152 14.84 23.99 5.17
CA LEU A 152 14.15 25.02 5.93
C LEU A 152 13.81 24.56 7.36
N ARG A 153 13.39 23.30 7.54
CA ARG A 153 13.18 22.70 8.87
C ARG A 153 14.48 22.62 9.67
N ASP A 154 15.61 22.36 9.04
CA ASP A 154 16.92 22.35 9.71
C ASP A 154 17.37 23.78 10.09
N VAL A 155 17.16 24.76 9.21
CA VAL A 155 17.39 26.19 9.48
C VAL A 155 16.55 26.64 10.69
N PHE A 156 15.25 26.33 10.72
CA PHE A 156 14.37 26.71 11.83
C PHE A 156 14.86 26.16 13.18
N LYS A 157 15.34 24.90 13.19
CA LYS A 157 15.90 24.28 14.40
C LYS A 157 17.20 24.92 14.86
N LYS A 158 18.05 25.38 13.94
CA LYS A 158 19.38 25.92 14.24
C LYS A 158 19.39 27.42 14.54
N THR A 159 18.38 28.17 14.09
CA THR A 159 18.38 29.65 14.13
C THR A 159 17.37 30.25 15.10
N THR A 160 17.00 29.53 16.16
CA THR A 160 16.00 30.02 17.13
C THR A 160 16.45 31.30 17.84
N TYR A 161 17.76 31.48 18.05
CA TYR A 161 18.33 32.69 18.65
C TYR A 161 18.26 33.88 17.69
N GLU A 162 18.70 33.70 16.45
CA GLU A 162 18.71 34.73 15.41
C GLU A 162 17.29 35.17 15.03
N ARG A 163 16.34 34.22 14.94
CA ARG A 163 14.93 34.51 14.66
C ARG A 163 14.16 35.06 15.86
N GLN A 164 14.75 35.04 17.05
CA GLN A 164 14.09 35.38 18.31
C GLN A 164 12.74 34.64 18.47
N SER A 165 12.71 33.38 18.04
CA SER A 165 11.49 32.58 17.94
C SER A 165 11.81 31.14 18.27
N ASP A 166 10.98 30.52 19.10
CA ASP A 166 11.13 29.13 19.52
C ASP A 166 10.27 28.15 18.69
N THR A 167 9.71 28.67 17.59
CA THR A 167 8.95 27.91 16.59
C THR A 167 9.87 26.99 15.80
N PHE A 168 9.45 25.74 15.61
CA PHE A 168 10.21 24.72 14.87
C PHE A 168 9.51 24.25 13.60
N GLU A 169 8.20 24.46 13.50
CA GLU A 169 7.45 24.11 12.30
C GLU A 169 7.58 25.19 11.22
N VAL A 170 7.58 24.74 9.97
CA VAL A 170 7.57 25.58 8.76
C VAL A 170 6.18 25.58 8.14
N THR A 171 5.82 26.63 7.41
CA THR A 171 4.56 26.70 6.66
C THR A 171 4.78 26.46 5.16
N LEU A 172 3.74 26.06 4.42
CA LEU A 172 3.80 25.94 2.96
C LEU A 172 4.29 27.23 2.30
N ALA A 173 3.80 28.38 2.75
CA ALA A 173 4.19 29.68 2.22
C ALA A 173 5.71 29.94 2.38
N GLN A 174 6.29 29.62 3.54
CA GLN A 174 7.72 29.76 3.77
C GLN A 174 8.56 28.78 2.95
N ILE A 175 8.05 27.56 2.73
CA ILE A 175 8.71 26.58 1.87
C ILE A 175 8.76 27.09 0.42
N LEU A 176 7.64 27.60 -0.10
CA LEU A 176 7.57 28.11 -1.46
C LEU A 176 8.29 29.45 -1.63
N GLU A 177 8.34 30.31 -0.62
CA GLU A 177 9.18 31.52 -0.61
C GLU A 177 10.67 31.15 -0.69
N ARG A 178 11.09 30.11 0.04
CA ARG A 178 12.47 29.60 -0.06
C ARG A 178 12.77 29.05 -1.45
N LEU A 179 11.82 28.36 -2.06
CA LEU A 179 11.94 27.88 -3.44
C LEU A 179 12.01 29.06 -4.44
N GLN A 180 11.17 30.08 -4.26
CA GLN A 180 11.15 31.31 -5.03
C GLN A 180 12.52 31.99 -5.00
N GLN A 181 13.15 32.11 -3.83
CA GLN A 181 14.48 32.69 -3.66
C GLN A 181 15.57 31.85 -4.34
N ASN A 182 15.50 30.52 -4.24
CA ASN A 182 16.52 29.61 -4.77
C ASN A 182 16.50 29.50 -6.30
N TYR A 183 15.32 29.63 -6.93
CA TYR A 183 15.11 29.44 -8.37
C TYR A 183 14.60 30.70 -9.09
N HIS A 184 14.61 31.85 -8.40
CA HIS A 184 14.16 33.14 -8.94
C HIS A 184 12.74 33.11 -9.54
N LEU A 185 11.81 32.42 -8.88
CA LEU A 185 10.44 32.30 -9.37
C LEU A 185 9.68 33.63 -9.27
N SER A 186 8.75 33.86 -10.20
CA SER A 186 7.82 34.98 -10.10
C SER A 186 6.79 34.75 -8.99
N ASP A 187 6.10 35.81 -8.56
CA ASP A 187 4.98 35.66 -7.62
C ASP A 187 3.85 34.81 -8.24
N ALA A 188 3.62 34.92 -9.55
CA ALA A 188 2.64 34.12 -10.27
C ALA A 188 3.00 32.62 -10.24
N GLN A 189 4.25 32.28 -10.53
CA GLN A 189 4.77 30.91 -10.43
C GLN A 189 4.67 30.36 -9.01
N THR A 190 5.01 31.16 -7.99
CA THR A 190 4.97 30.74 -6.59
C THR A 190 3.53 30.51 -6.11
N ASN A 191 2.59 31.39 -6.50
CA ASN A 191 1.17 31.22 -6.22
C ASN A 191 0.58 30.00 -6.93
N PHE A 192 0.97 29.76 -8.19
CA PHE A 192 0.58 28.56 -8.93
C PHE A 192 1.01 27.29 -8.19
N LEU A 193 2.27 27.20 -7.75
CA LEU A 193 2.74 26.04 -6.98
C LEU A 193 1.96 25.85 -5.67
N TYR A 194 1.64 26.94 -4.97
CA TYR A 194 0.82 26.91 -3.75
C TYR A 194 -0.56 26.32 -4.03
N ASP A 195 -1.25 26.84 -5.03
CA ASP A 195 -2.60 26.43 -5.40
C ASP A 195 -2.63 24.98 -5.89
N CYS A 196 -1.66 24.58 -6.72
CA CYS A 196 -1.51 23.21 -7.20
C CYS A 196 -1.28 22.22 -6.05
N GLU A 197 -0.36 22.51 -5.12
CA GLU A 197 -0.07 21.60 -4.00
C GLU A 197 -1.28 21.48 -3.05
N VAL A 198 -1.97 22.58 -2.77
CA VAL A 198 -3.19 22.58 -1.95
C VAL A 198 -4.32 21.81 -2.65
N ALA A 199 -4.54 22.04 -3.94
CA ALA A 199 -5.57 21.35 -4.71
C ALA A 199 -5.29 19.84 -4.80
N ALA A 200 -4.05 19.45 -5.06
CA ALA A 200 -3.64 18.04 -5.13
C ALA A 200 -3.81 17.34 -3.77
N GLU A 201 -3.39 17.95 -2.66
CA GLU A 201 -3.60 17.39 -1.32
C GLU A 201 -5.08 17.18 -1.00
N ILE A 202 -5.95 18.15 -1.30
CA ILE A 202 -7.40 18.03 -1.06
C ILE A 202 -8.03 16.97 -1.97
N LYS A 203 -7.68 16.93 -3.26
CA LYS A 203 -8.20 15.96 -4.24
C LYS A 203 -7.88 14.53 -3.82
N ALA A 204 -6.68 14.30 -3.29
CA ALA A 204 -6.19 12.97 -2.92
C ALA A 204 -6.86 12.40 -1.65
N VAL A 205 -7.61 13.18 -0.86
CA VAL A 205 -8.14 12.74 0.44
C VAL A 205 -9.11 11.57 0.30
N GLN A 206 -8.87 10.52 1.08
CA GLN A 206 -9.78 9.40 1.28
C GLN A 206 -9.98 9.10 2.77
N PRO A 207 -11.21 8.86 3.23
CA PRO A 207 -11.47 8.56 4.64
C PRO A 207 -10.99 7.15 5.02
N ILE A 208 -10.51 7.00 6.26
CA ILE A 208 -10.37 5.70 6.92
C ILE A 208 -11.59 5.48 7.82
N GLN A 209 -12.72 5.15 7.20
CA GLN A 209 -14.04 5.19 7.86
C GLN A 209 -14.10 4.40 9.16
N THR A 210 -13.43 3.25 9.26
CA THR A 210 -13.42 2.43 10.48
C THR A 210 -12.79 3.15 11.68
N ARG A 211 -11.76 3.97 11.45
CA ARG A 211 -11.08 4.75 12.50
C ARG A 211 -11.85 6.02 12.83
N ILE A 212 -12.46 6.66 11.84
CA ILE A 212 -13.39 7.78 12.06
C ILE A 212 -14.58 7.31 12.92
N ASN A 213 -15.16 6.15 12.62
CA ASN A 213 -16.24 5.59 13.43
C ASN A 213 -15.77 5.28 14.86
N THR A 214 -14.58 4.67 15.02
CA THR A 214 -13.99 4.42 16.35
C THR A 214 -13.82 5.71 17.17
N LEU A 215 -13.45 6.80 16.51
CA LEU A 215 -13.34 8.12 17.15
C LEU A 215 -14.71 8.59 17.66
N PHE A 216 -15.76 8.51 16.83
CA PHE A 216 -17.10 8.94 17.24
C PHE A 216 -17.74 8.03 18.30
N ASP A 217 -17.38 6.75 18.33
CA ASP A 217 -17.78 5.84 19.41
C ASP A 217 -17.23 6.29 20.77
N LEU A 218 -16.03 6.88 20.81
CA LEU A 218 -15.45 7.45 22.04
C LEU A 218 -16.23 8.69 22.50
N ILE A 219 -16.62 9.56 21.57
CA ILE A 219 -17.46 10.74 21.87
C ILE A 219 -18.81 10.28 22.41
N ALA A 220 -19.44 9.29 21.76
CA ALA A 220 -20.71 8.71 22.21
C ALA A 220 -20.61 8.05 23.60
N ALA A 221 -19.44 7.56 23.98
CA ALA A 221 -19.15 7.03 25.31
C ALA A 221 -18.89 8.12 26.38
N GLY A 222 -18.97 9.40 26.02
CA GLY A 222 -18.77 10.53 26.93
C GLY A 222 -17.30 10.89 27.16
N HIS A 223 -16.42 10.58 26.21
CA HIS A 223 -15.02 11.00 26.23
C HIS A 223 -14.78 12.21 25.32
N ASP A 224 -13.78 13.03 25.67
CA ASP A 224 -13.44 14.19 24.86
C ASP A 224 -12.41 13.80 23.80
N VAL A 225 -12.58 14.36 22.60
CA VAL A 225 -11.73 14.08 21.45
C VAL A 225 -11.16 15.38 20.88
N LYS A 226 -9.87 15.37 20.52
CA LYS A 226 -9.20 16.47 19.81
C LYS A 226 -8.32 15.95 18.68
N LEU A 227 -8.12 16.76 17.65
CA LEU A 227 -7.23 16.47 16.52
C LEU A 227 -5.91 17.22 16.68
N ILE A 228 -4.79 16.53 16.46
CA ILE A 228 -3.44 17.10 16.59
C ILE A 228 -2.57 16.62 15.42
N SER A 229 -2.08 17.54 14.59
CA SER A 229 -1.29 17.19 13.41
C SER A 229 0.00 17.98 13.27
N ASP A 230 1.09 17.28 12.91
CA ASP A 230 2.36 17.90 12.52
C ASP A 230 2.37 18.09 10.99
N MET A 231 1.98 19.26 10.49
CA MET A 231 1.89 19.53 9.04
C MET A 231 2.25 20.97 8.69
N TYR A 232 2.88 21.15 7.53
CA TYR A 232 3.22 22.46 6.97
C TYR A 232 2.01 23.18 6.34
N LEU A 233 0.93 22.47 6.06
CA LEU A 233 -0.29 23.05 5.49
C LEU A 233 -1.01 23.95 6.52
N PRO A 234 -1.63 25.05 6.08
CA PRO A 234 -2.46 25.88 6.95
C PRO A 234 -3.66 25.12 7.52
N LYS A 235 -4.09 25.48 8.72
CA LYS A 235 -5.29 24.89 9.36
C LYS A 235 -6.54 24.99 8.50
N SER A 236 -6.72 26.09 7.76
CA SER A 236 -7.86 26.26 6.84
C SER A 236 -7.88 25.22 5.72
N VAL A 237 -6.72 24.79 5.22
CA VAL A 237 -6.59 23.72 4.23
C VAL A 237 -6.90 22.37 4.88
N ILE A 238 -6.30 22.07 6.03
CA ILE A 238 -6.55 20.82 6.77
C ILE A 238 -8.03 20.69 7.14
N GLN A 239 -8.69 21.79 7.51
CA GLN A 239 -10.12 21.83 7.78
C GLN A 239 -10.94 21.39 6.56
N LYS A 240 -10.60 21.86 5.36
CA LYS A 240 -11.23 21.39 4.11
C LYS A 240 -10.99 19.90 3.90
N MET A 241 -9.76 19.42 4.09
CA MET A 241 -9.40 18.00 3.93
C MET A 241 -10.22 17.09 4.83
N ILE A 242 -10.28 17.38 6.14
CA ILE A 242 -11.06 16.55 7.08
C ILE A 242 -12.57 16.65 6.81
N THR A 243 -13.06 17.80 6.33
CA THR A 243 -14.47 17.97 5.93
C THR A 243 -14.84 17.12 4.72
N VAL A 244 -13.94 17.03 3.73
CA VAL A 244 -14.09 16.15 2.55
C VAL A 244 -14.16 14.68 2.99
N ALA A 245 -13.37 14.28 3.97
CA ALA A 245 -13.37 12.91 4.48
C ALA A 245 -14.64 12.57 5.29
N ASP A 246 -15.01 13.41 6.25
CA ASP A 246 -16.24 13.30 7.04
C ASP A 246 -16.56 14.65 7.69
N PRO A 247 -17.68 15.31 7.36
CA PRO A 247 -18.02 16.63 7.88
C PRO A 247 -18.03 16.72 9.42
N ARG A 248 -18.30 15.63 10.13
CA ARG A 248 -18.32 15.61 11.59
C ARG A 248 -16.94 15.87 12.20
N LEU A 249 -15.85 15.54 11.49
CA LEU A 249 -14.49 15.83 11.96
C LEU A 249 -14.22 17.33 12.04
N ALA A 250 -14.92 18.13 11.24
CA ALA A 250 -14.75 19.57 11.17
C ALA A 250 -15.17 20.29 12.47
N GLU A 251 -16.02 19.66 13.28
CA GLU A 251 -16.54 20.20 14.53
C GLU A 251 -15.58 20.01 15.71
N LEU A 252 -14.53 19.19 15.54
CA LEU A 252 -13.61 18.82 16.62
C LEU A 252 -12.52 19.89 16.81
N PRO A 253 -12.05 20.12 18.05
CA PRO A 253 -10.90 20.99 18.30
C PRO A 253 -9.66 20.51 17.53
N LEU A 254 -9.06 21.42 16.76
CA LEU A 254 -7.95 21.14 15.86
C LEU A 254 -6.70 21.97 16.20
N TYR A 255 -5.60 21.28 16.48
CA TYR A 255 -4.26 21.82 16.71
C TYR A 255 -3.33 21.41 15.56
N VAL A 256 -2.74 22.39 14.89
CA VAL A 256 -1.85 22.17 13.74
C VAL A 256 -0.50 22.80 14.04
N SER A 257 0.59 22.06 13.81
CA SER A 257 1.94 22.54 14.12
C SER A 257 2.32 23.80 13.34
N SER A 258 1.86 24.00 12.10
CA SER A 258 2.14 25.20 11.29
C SER A 258 1.50 26.48 11.83
N GLU A 259 0.42 26.36 12.60
CA GLU A 259 -0.26 27.49 13.25
C GLU A 259 0.29 27.75 14.66
N VAL A 260 0.52 26.68 15.42
CA VAL A 260 1.03 26.78 16.80
C VAL A 260 2.55 27.03 16.83
N GLY A 261 3.28 26.59 15.80
CA GLY A 261 4.74 26.63 15.70
C GLY A 261 5.47 25.48 16.39
N TYR A 262 4.75 24.55 17.03
CA TYR A 262 5.32 23.43 17.81
C TYR A 262 4.99 22.06 17.22
N GLN A 263 5.96 21.15 17.28
CA GLN A 263 5.85 19.78 16.76
C GLN A 263 5.61 18.75 17.87
N LYS A 264 4.81 17.71 17.59
CA LYS A 264 4.64 16.50 18.41
C LYS A 264 5.98 15.83 18.69
N SER A 265 6.88 15.78 17.70
CA SER A 265 8.21 15.16 17.83
C SER A 265 9.09 15.80 18.93
N THR A 266 8.83 17.06 19.29
CA THR A 266 9.54 17.77 20.36
C THR A 266 8.87 17.63 21.73
N GLY A 267 7.60 17.22 21.76
CA GLY A 267 6.74 17.19 22.95
C GLY A 267 5.98 18.51 23.18
N LYS A 268 6.47 19.63 22.63
CA LYS A 268 5.90 20.96 22.86
C LYS A 268 4.45 21.10 22.40
N LEU A 269 4.03 20.42 21.33
CA LEU A 269 2.63 20.49 20.90
C LEU A 269 1.68 19.82 21.88
N PHE A 270 2.10 18.73 22.54
CA PHE A 270 1.33 18.11 23.61
C PHE A 270 1.31 19.00 24.87
N ASP A 271 2.43 19.64 25.21
CA ASP A 271 2.48 20.60 26.31
C ASP A 271 1.52 21.77 26.04
N TYR A 272 1.52 22.31 24.82
CA TYR A 272 0.59 23.37 24.39
C TYR A 272 -0.87 22.92 24.56
N VAL A 273 -1.23 21.75 24.03
CA VAL A 273 -2.60 21.20 24.18
C VAL A 273 -2.95 21.00 25.65
N PHE A 274 -2.01 20.56 26.49
CA PHE A 274 -2.25 20.39 27.92
C PHE A 274 -2.60 21.71 28.61
N PHE A 275 -1.84 22.78 28.35
CA PHE A 275 -2.06 24.09 28.98
C PHE A 275 -3.23 24.88 28.38
N ASP A 276 -3.53 24.65 27.10
CA ASP A 276 -4.70 25.21 26.42
C ASP A 276 -6.00 24.50 26.84
N SER A 277 -5.90 23.29 27.40
CA SER A 277 -7.05 22.53 27.91
C SER A 277 -7.31 22.80 29.39
N ASP A 278 -8.57 22.93 29.76
CA ASP A 278 -8.98 22.79 31.15
C ASP A 278 -8.94 21.31 31.57
N TYR A 279 -7.79 20.85 32.08
CA TYR A 279 -7.47 19.42 32.19
C TYR A 279 -8.21 18.72 33.34
N HIS A 280 -9.40 18.20 33.04
CA HIS A 280 -10.26 17.42 33.95
C HIS A 280 -10.44 15.98 33.47
N TYR A 281 -9.33 15.26 33.24
CA TYR A 281 -9.35 13.92 32.65
C TYR A 281 -8.75 12.86 33.56
N SER A 282 -9.34 11.66 33.56
CA SER A 282 -8.80 10.50 34.27
C SER A 282 -7.55 9.95 33.58
N LYS A 283 -7.43 10.17 32.26
CA LYS A 283 -6.39 9.61 31.40
C LYS A 283 -6.33 10.35 30.06
N TRP A 284 -5.14 10.36 29.45
CA TRP A 284 -4.94 10.83 28.08
C TRP A 284 -4.41 9.70 27.20
N VAL A 285 -5.10 9.46 26.09
CA VAL A 285 -4.76 8.51 25.04
C VAL A 285 -4.51 9.24 23.71
N HIS A 286 -3.46 8.90 22.98
CA HIS A 286 -3.17 9.42 21.66
C HIS A 286 -3.09 8.30 20.60
N TYR A 287 -3.61 8.56 19.41
CA TYR A 287 -3.63 7.64 18.27
C TYR A 287 -2.88 8.28 17.09
N GLY A 288 -1.95 7.55 16.47
CA GLY A 288 -1.23 8.06 15.30
C GLY A 288 -0.24 7.05 14.72
N ASP A 289 0.20 7.24 13.48
CA ASP A 289 1.09 6.33 12.75
C ASP A 289 2.57 6.48 13.16
N ASN A 290 2.99 7.69 13.55
CA ASN A 290 4.41 7.98 13.69
C ASN A 290 4.96 7.43 15.01
N LYS A 291 5.80 6.40 14.91
CA LYS A 291 6.44 5.72 16.06
C LYS A 291 7.16 6.69 17.02
N HIS A 292 7.72 7.79 16.50
CA HIS A 292 8.41 8.78 17.30
C HIS A 292 7.46 9.85 17.86
N ALA A 293 6.79 10.58 16.98
CA ALA A 293 5.97 11.75 17.29
C ALA A 293 4.66 11.38 18.00
N ASP A 294 3.99 10.32 17.58
CA ASP A 294 2.71 9.86 18.15
C ASP A 294 2.89 8.74 19.17
N GLY A 295 4.10 8.21 19.28
CA GLY A 295 4.41 7.08 20.13
C GLY A 295 5.40 7.42 21.23
N LYS A 296 6.69 7.42 20.89
CA LYS A 296 7.79 7.51 21.86
C LYS A 296 7.76 8.81 22.67
N VAL A 297 7.42 9.94 22.06
CA VAL A 297 7.42 11.25 22.70
C VAL A 297 6.26 11.40 23.70
N PRO A 298 4.98 11.24 23.29
CA PRO A 298 3.84 11.33 24.20
C PRO A 298 3.93 10.33 25.38
N ARG A 299 4.44 9.11 25.15
CA ARG A 299 4.69 8.15 26.25
C ARG A 299 5.63 8.67 27.34
N LYS A 300 6.60 9.52 27.01
CA LYS A 300 7.50 10.14 28.01
C LYS A 300 6.78 11.17 28.87
N LEU A 301 5.70 11.75 28.36
CA LEU A 301 4.82 12.70 29.06
C LEU A 301 3.72 11.99 29.87
N GLY A 302 3.65 10.66 29.83
CA GLY A 302 2.62 9.87 30.52
C GLY A 302 1.35 9.64 29.71
N ILE A 303 1.32 10.03 28.44
CA ILE A 303 0.20 9.82 27.52
C ILE A 303 0.24 8.37 27.01
N GLN A 304 -0.88 7.65 27.14
CA GLN A 304 -1.04 6.33 26.53
C GLN A 304 -1.13 6.47 25.02
N THR A 305 -0.61 5.53 24.26
CA THR A 305 -0.49 5.67 22.80
C THR A 305 -0.89 4.39 22.08
N TYR A 306 -1.58 4.55 20.96
CA TYR A 306 -1.88 3.50 20.00
C TYR A 306 -1.23 3.88 18.67
N ASN A 307 -0.20 3.13 18.26
CA ASN A 307 0.51 3.36 17.01
C ASN A 307 0.31 2.20 16.05
N HIS A 308 -0.14 2.50 14.83
CA HIS A 308 -0.13 1.57 13.70
C HIS A 308 1.06 1.85 12.79
N ASP A 309 1.40 0.89 11.93
CA ASP A 309 2.40 1.12 10.90
C ASP A 309 1.79 1.79 9.68
N MET A 310 2.63 2.60 9.01
CA MET A 310 2.36 2.97 7.64
C MET A 310 2.55 1.77 6.73
N ASP A 311 1.65 1.66 5.77
CA ASP A 311 1.76 0.71 4.69
C ASP A 311 2.98 1.03 3.80
N SER A 312 3.54 0.02 3.14
CA SER A 312 4.66 0.18 2.21
C SER A 312 4.50 -0.69 0.96
N PHE A 313 5.20 -0.29 -0.09
CA PHE A 313 5.26 -1.05 -1.34
C PHE A 313 6.19 -2.27 -1.24
N VAL A 314 5.78 -3.38 -1.84
CA VAL A 314 6.70 -4.49 -2.17
C VAL A 314 7.39 -4.23 -3.51
N PRO A 315 8.50 -4.94 -3.84
CA PRO A 315 9.30 -4.60 -5.02
C PRO A 315 8.57 -4.53 -6.37
N ASN A 316 7.53 -5.34 -6.60
CA ASN A 316 6.71 -5.23 -7.81
C ASN A 316 5.84 -3.98 -7.83
N GLU A 317 5.37 -3.52 -6.68
CA GLU A 317 4.51 -2.34 -6.56
C GLU A 317 5.36 -1.07 -6.78
N SER A 318 6.50 -0.96 -6.10
CA SER A 318 7.40 0.20 -6.24
C SER A 318 8.01 0.30 -7.64
N TRP A 319 8.20 -0.82 -8.34
CA TRP A 319 8.73 -0.87 -9.70
C TRP A 319 8.00 0.07 -10.67
N TYR A 320 6.67 0.13 -10.61
CA TYR A 320 5.90 1.00 -11.48
C TYR A 320 6.22 2.47 -11.18
N VAL A 321 6.31 2.86 -9.90
CA VAL A 321 6.70 4.22 -9.52
C VAL A 321 8.13 4.52 -9.98
N ASP A 322 9.05 3.59 -9.77
CA ASP A 322 10.48 3.77 -10.04
C ASP A 322 10.79 3.92 -11.54
N GLU A 323 10.07 3.20 -12.41
CA GLU A 323 10.24 3.30 -13.88
C GLU A 323 9.37 4.40 -14.51
N ALA A 324 8.49 5.05 -13.75
CA ALA A 324 7.61 6.08 -14.28
C ALA A 324 8.36 7.40 -14.59
N GLN A 325 8.02 7.99 -15.73
CA GLN A 325 8.46 9.35 -16.08
C GLN A 325 7.48 10.37 -15.49
N ALA A 326 7.92 11.63 -15.39
CA ALA A 326 7.14 12.70 -14.76
C ALA A 326 5.66 12.76 -15.21
N PRO A 327 5.32 12.69 -16.52
CA PRO A 327 3.94 12.91 -16.98
C PRO A 327 2.88 11.91 -16.51
N TYR A 328 3.30 10.77 -15.97
CA TYR A 328 2.38 9.73 -15.49
C TYR A 328 2.87 9.11 -14.18
N ARG A 329 3.74 9.81 -13.45
CA ARG A 329 4.32 9.32 -12.20
C ARG A 329 3.30 9.31 -11.07
N TYR A 330 2.40 10.29 -11.00
CA TYR A 330 1.29 10.26 -10.05
C TYR A 330 0.31 9.11 -10.34
N ASP A 331 -0.01 8.87 -11.61
CA ASP A 331 -0.82 7.73 -12.04
C ASP A 331 -0.15 6.38 -11.67
N ALA A 332 1.17 6.27 -11.81
CA ALA A 332 1.93 5.11 -11.36
C ALA A 332 1.86 4.91 -9.84
N TYR A 333 1.87 5.99 -9.04
CA TYR A 333 1.63 5.92 -7.60
C TYR A 333 0.23 5.39 -7.26
N LYS A 334 -0.81 5.85 -7.96
CA LYS A 334 -2.18 5.34 -7.78
C LYS A 334 -2.26 3.86 -8.12
N LEU A 335 -1.66 3.43 -9.23
CA LEU A 335 -1.60 2.03 -9.64
C LEU A 335 -0.87 1.15 -8.61
N ALA A 336 0.31 1.56 -8.16
CA ALA A 336 1.06 0.83 -7.11
C ALA A 336 0.24 0.72 -5.81
N THR A 337 -0.51 1.78 -5.49
CA THR A 337 -1.40 1.81 -4.33
C THR A 337 -2.59 0.86 -4.48
N LEU A 338 -3.16 0.70 -5.67
CA LEU A 338 -4.17 -0.33 -5.93
C LEU A 338 -3.64 -1.74 -5.67
N PHE A 339 -2.41 -2.05 -6.10
CA PHE A 339 -1.78 -3.35 -5.82
C PHE A 339 -1.61 -3.58 -4.32
N GLN A 340 -1.07 -2.58 -3.61
CA GLN A 340 -0.89 -2.63 -2.17
C GLN A 340 -2.22 -2.84 -1.43
N ARG A 341 -3.29 -2.13 -1.83
CA ARG A 341 -4.61 -2.25 -1.21
C ARG A 341 -5.22 -3.63 -1.44
N ARG A 342 -5.08 -4.18 -2.65
CA ARG A 342 -5.52 -5.56 -2.93
C ARG A 342 -4.73 -6.56 -2.09
N ARG A 343 -3.42 -6.39 -1.94
CA ARG A 343 -2.58 -7.23 -1.09
C ARG A 343 -3.08 -7.26 0.35
N GLN A 344 -3.40 -6.11 0.94
CA GLN A 344 -3.96 -6.07 2.30
C GLN A 344 -5.36 -6.68 2.38
N ALA A 345 -6.22 -6.43 1.38
CA ALA A 345 -7.57 -6.98 1.34
C ALA A 345 -7.61 -8.51 1.23
N LEU A 346 -6.55 -9.13 0.69
CA LEU A 346 -6.41 -10.59 0.58
C LEU A 346 -5.89 -11.26 1.85
N VAL A 347 -5.59 -10.49 2.91
CA VAL A 347 -5.28 -11.05 4.23
C VAL A 347 -6.57 -11.38 4.96
N ASN A 348 -6.86 -12.66 5.10
CA ASN A 348 -7.91 -13.12 5.99
C ASN A 348 -7.37 -13.19 7.42
N GLN A 349 -7.68 -12.18 8.22
CA GLN A 349 -7.17 -12.08 9.60
C GLN A 349 -7.75 -13.15 10.53
N ALA A 350 -9.00 -13.56 10.34
CA ALA A 350 -9.65 -14.58 11.16
C ALA A 350 -8.99 -15.96 10.92
N ASN A 351 -8.79 -16.31 9.64
CA ASN A 351 -8.24 -17.59 9.24
C ASN A 351 -6.71 -17.59 9.11
N MET A 352 -6.05 -16.45 9.30
CA MET A 352 -4.60 -16.30 9.10
C MET A 352 -4.16 -16.92 7.77
N THR A 353 -4.81 -16.51 6.68
CA THR A 353 -4.48 -16.93 5.31
C THR A 353 -4.26 -15.71 4.41
N PHE A 354 -3.50 -15.92 3.34
CA PHE A 354 -3.24 -14.94 2.31
C PHE A 354 -3.32 -15.63 0.95
N ASP A 355 -4.21 -15.16 0.08
CA ASP A 355 -4.37 -15.73 -1.26
C ASP A 355 -3.32 -15.14 -2.22
N MET A 356 -2.22 -15.86 -2.33
CA MET A 356 -1.11 -15.50 -3.20
C MET A 356 -1.47 -15.58 -4.69
N SER A 357 -2.35 -16.51 -5.08
CA SER A 357 -2.78 -16.68 -6.46
C SER A 357 -3.66 -15.52 -6.90
N ALA A 358 -4.59 -15.08 -6.04
CA ALA A 358 -5.42 -13.90 -6.28
C ALA A 358 -4.57 -12.62 -6.39
N TYR A 359 -3.61 -12.43 -5.49
CA TYR A 359 -2.70 -11.26 -5.57
C TYR A 359 -1.88 -11.27 -6.86
N TYR A 360 -1.32 -12.44 -7.25
CA TYR A 360 -0.57 -12.56 -8.50
C TYR A 360 -1.46 -12.25 -9.72
N ALA A 361 -2.68 -12.78 -9.76
CA ALA A 361 -3.63 -12.50 -10.81
C ALA A 361 -3.95 -11.00 -10.92
N TYR A 362 -4.13 -10.31 -9.80
CA TYR A 362 -4.42 -8.88 -9.78
C TYR A 362 -3.21 -8.01 -10.15
N ALA A 363 -2.07 -8.20 -9.48
CA ALA A 363 -0.93 -7.28 -9.54
C ALA A 363 0.15 -7.66 -10.58
N TYR A 364 0.01 -8.82 -11.24
CA TYR A 364 0.93 -9.27 -12.30
C TYR A 364 0.19 -9.57 -13.60
N ILE A 365 -0.87 -10.40 -13.57
CA ILE A 365 -1.63 -10.73 -14.79
C ILE A 365 -2.48 -9.54 -15.23
N GLY A 366 -3.17 -8.88 -14.29
CA GLY A 366 -3.92 -7.65 -14.52
C GLY A 366 -3.15 -6.64 -15.38
N PRO A 367 -2.03 -6.06 -14.90
CA PRO A 367 -1.27 -5.07 -15.68
C PRO A 367 -0.58 -5.64 -16.94
N THR A 368 -0.49 -6.97 -17.08
CA THR A 368 0.00 -7.61 -18.32
C THR A 368 -1.05 -7.58 -19.44
N PHE A 369 -2.33 -7.76 -19.10
CA PHE A 369 -3.41 -7.95 -20.09
C PHE A 369 -4.34 -6.75 -20.21
N VAL A 370 -4.71 -6.12 -19.10
CA VAL A 370 -5.73 -5.07 -19.04
C VAL A 370 -5.35 -3.85 -19.88
N PRO A 371 -4.13 -3.27 -19.79
CA PRO A 371 -3.74 -2.14 -20.64
C PRO A 371 -3.75 -2.46 -22.14
N TYR A 372 -3.41 -3.70 -22.51
CA TYR A 372 -3.45 -4.14 -23.91
C TYR A 372 -4.88 -4.23 -24.43
N VAL A 373 -5.81 -4.78 -23.64
CA VAL A 373 -7.22 -4.87 -24.03
C VAL A 373 -7.87 -3.48 -24.07
N HIS A 374 -7.56 -2.61 -23.10
CA HIS A 374 -8.03 -1.23 -23.09
C HIS A 374 -7.59 -0.48 -24.36
N TRP A 375 -6.28 -0.52 -24.68
CA TRP A 375 -5.77 0.04 -25.93
C TRP A 375 -6.46 -0.56 -27.17
N ALA A 376 -6.66 -1.88 -27.22
CA ALA A 376 -7.29 -2.53 -28.37
C ALA A 376 -8.73 -2.06 -28.57
N LEU A 377 -9.50 -1.84 -27.50
CA LEU A 377 -10.85 -1.31 -27.56
C LEU A 377 -10.87 0.14 -28.07
N GLN A 378 -10.03 1.01 -27.49
CA GLN A 378 -9.97 2.42 -27.87
C GLN A 378 -9.52 2.60 -29.33
N ASP A 379 -8.41 1.95 -29.72
CA ASP A 379 -7.91 2.00 -31.10
C ASP A 379 -8.91 1.36 -32.08
N ALA A 380 -9.69 0.36 -31.66
CA ALA A 380 -10.71 -0.23 -32.51
C ALA A 380 -11.87 0.71 -32.81
N ILE A 381 -12.37 1.40 -31.79
CA ILE A 381 -13.41 2.43 -31.94
C ILE A 381 -12.93 3.55 -32.88
N GLU A 382 -11.69 4.01 -32.70
CA GLU A 382 -11.11 5.06 -33.55
C GLU A 382 -10.97 4.65 -35.01
N ARG A 383 -10.69 3.36 -35.26
CA ARG A 383 -10.64 2.79 -36.62
C ARG A 383 -12.02 2.49 -37.19
N GLY A 384 -13.08 2.67 -36.40
CA GLY A 384 -14.47 2.39 -36.78
C GLY A 384 -14.80 0.91 -36.83
N TYR A 385 -14.10 0.04 -36.09
CA TYR A 385 -14.53 -1.34 -35.92
C TYR A 385 -15.75 -1.38 -34.98
N GLU A 386 -16.76 -2.17 -35.36
CA GLU A 386 -18.01 -2.36 -34.63
C GLU A 386 -17.97 -3.59 -33.72
N THR A 387 -17.21 -4.62 -34.13
CA THR A 387 -17.09 -5.88 -33.39
C THR A 387 -15.63 -6.33 -33.26
N LEU A 388 -15.22 -6.65 -32.03
CA LEU A 388 -13.98 -7.38 -31.73
C LEU A 388 -14.26 -8.85 -31.42
N TYR A 389 -13.59 -9.73 -32.16
CA TYR A 389 -13.67 -11.18 -31.99
C TYR A 389 -12.46 -11.70 -31.21
N PHE A 390 -12.71 -12.26 -30.03
CA PHE A 390 -11.70 -12.85 -29.16
C PHE A 390 -11.56 -14.34 -29.45
N ILE A 391 -10.39 -14.76 -29.94
CA ILE A 391 -10.16 -16.14 -30.39
C ILE A 391 -9.92 -17.07 -29.20
N SER A 392 -10.47 -18.29 -29.22
CA SER A 392 -10.37 -19.21 -28.09
C SER A 392 -8.95 -19.53 -27.61
N ARG A 393 -8.84 -19.94 -26.33
CA ARG A 393 -7.61 -20.02 -25.50
C ARG A 393 -7.04 -18.66 -25.13
N ASP A 394 -6.49 -17.90 -26.07
CA ASP A 394 -5.82 -16.62 -25.77
C ASP A 394 -6.84 -15.52 -25.45
N GLY A 395 -7.90 -15.43 -26.25
CA GLY A 395 -8.97 -14.45 -26.08
C GLY A 395 -9.89 -14.70 -24.88
N TYR A 396 -9.79 -15.84 -24.19
CA TYR A 396 -10.75 -16.19 -23.13
C TYR A 396 -10.73 -15.20 -21.97
N TYR A 397 -9.54 -14.94 -21.40
CA TYR A 397 -9.38 -13.95 -20.35
C TYR A 397 -9.47 -12.51 -20.88
N LEU A 398 -9.01 -12.29 -22.11
CA LEU A 398 -9.02 -10.97 -22.73
C LEU A 398 -10.45 -10.47 -23.00
N LYS A 399 -11.36 -11.36 -23.41
CA LYS A 399 -12.77 -11.02 -23.57
C LYS A 399 -13.41 -10.64 -22.24
N GLN A 400 -13.12 -11.38 -21.16
CA GLN A 400 -13.66 -11.06 -19.84
C GLN A 400 -13.25 -9.66 -19.37
N ILE A 401 -12.01 -9.26 -19.69
CA ILE A 401 -11.53 -7.89 -19.45
C ILE A 401 -12.30 -6.90 -20.33
N ALA A 402 -12.45 -7.20 -21.62
CA ALA A 402 -13.13 -6.32 -22.56
C ALA A 402 -14.61 -6.11 -22.20
N ASP A 403 -15.30 -7.17 -21.79
CA ASP A 403 -16.69 -7.11 -21.33
C ASP A 403 -16.83 -6.14 -20.14
N VAL A 404 -15.93 -6.21 -19.17
CA VAL A 404 -15.90 -5.27 -18.03
C VAL A 404 -15.67 -3.84 -18.50
N MET A 405 -14.70 -3.60 -19.39
CA MET A 405 -14.39 -2.25 -19.86
C MET A 405 -15.53 -1.64 -20.68
N ILE A 406 -16.13 -2.42 -21.58
CA ILE A 406 -17.27 -2.01 -22.39
C ILE A 406 -18.44 -1.63 -21.47
N GLU A 407 -18.71 -2.41 -20.43
CA GLU A 407 -19.76 -2.12 -19.46
C GLU A 407 -19.45 -0.87 -18.60
N GLU A 408 -18.26 -0.79 -18.01
CA GLU A 408 -17.90 0.32 -17.09
C GLU A 408 -17.80 1.67 -17.81
N GLN A 409 -17.30 1.70 -19.05
CA GLN A 409 -17.12 2.92 -19.84
C GLN A 409 -18.23 3.15 -20.88
N GLN A 410 -19.21 2.24 -20.98
CA GLN A 410 -20.32 2.29 -21.96
C GLN A 410 -19.80 2.44 -23.41
N LEU A 411 -18.80 1.64 -23.78
CA LEU A 411 -18.11 1.75 -25.07
C LEU A 411 -19.03 1.30 -26.24
N PRO A 412 -19.03 2.01 -27.38
CA PRO A 412 -19.88 1.69 -28.53
C PRO A 412 -19.27 0.59 -29.42
N ILE A 413 -18.87 -0.54 -28.83
CA ILE A 413 -18.24 -1.67 -29.54
C ILE A 413 -18.70 -3.01 -28.97
N LYS A 414 -18.86 -4.03 -29.83
CA LYS A 414 -19.27 -5.37 -29.42
C LYS A 414 -18.02 -6.25 -29.17
N ALA A 415 -18.03 -7.03 -28.10
CA ALA A 415 -17.03 -8.07 -27.85
C ALA A 415 -17.67 -9.47 -28.00
N LYS A 416 -17.25 -10.21 -29.05
CA LYS A 416 -17.72 -11.57 -29.32
C LYS A 416 -16.60 -12.59 -29.12
N PHE A 417 -16.96 -13.81 -28.77
CA PHE A 417 -16.00 -14.91 -28.63
C PHE A 417 -16.08 -15.81 -29.86
N ILE A 418 -14.94 -16.17 -30.44
CA ILE A 418 -14.89 -17.11 -31.57
C ILE A 418 -14.03 -18.32 -31.23
N TYR A 419 -14.59 -19.51 -31.43
CA TYR A 419 -13.91 -20.76 -31.13
C TYR A 419 -13.04 -21.16 -32.30
N GLY A 420 -11.73 -21.01 -32.12
CA GLY A 420 -10.73 -21.18 -33.16
C GLY A 420 -9.44 -21.76 -32.63
N SER A 421 -8.78 -22.61 -33.40
CA SER A 421 -7.48 -23.14 -33.03
C SER A 421 -6.68 -23.55 -34.25
N ARG A 422 -5.36 -23.71 -34.05
CA ARG A 422 -4.47 -24.30 -35.08
C ARG A 422 -4.93 -25.71 -35.51
N LYS A 423 -5.61 -26.47 -34.64
CA LYS A 423 -6.14 -27.80 -34.98
C LYS A 423 -7.39 -27.70 -35.86
N ALA A 424 -8.25 -26.73 -35.57
CA ALA A 424 -9.51 -26.54 -36.27
C ALA A 424 -9.35 -25.86 -37.63
N TRP A 425 -8.42 -24.90 -37.76
CA TRP A 425 -8.36 -24.02 -38.94
C TRP A 425 -7.26 -24.36 -39.94
N ARG A 426 -6.11 -24.87 -39.49
CA ARG A 426 -4.90 -24.94 -40.33
C ARG A 426 -5.11 -25.76 -41.61
N VAL A 427 -5.56 -27.01 -41.47
CA VAL A 427 -5.74 -27.90 -42.61
C VAL A 427 -6.92 -27.48 -43.49
N PRO A 428 -8.11 -27.16 -42.93
CA PRO A 428 -9.23 -26.63 -43.73
C PRO A 428 -8.90 -25.40 -44.57
N SER A 429 -7.94 -24.56 -44.14
CA SER A 429 -7.53 -23.36 -44.86
C SER A 429 -6.75 -23.59 -46.16
N PHE A 430 -6.35 -24.83 -46.47
CA PHE A 430 -5.69 -25.14 -47.73
C PHE A 430 -6.73 -25.17 -48.84
N ILE A 431 -6.87 -24.06 -49.57
CA ILE A 431 -7.89 -23.87 -50.61
C ILE A 431 -7.47 -24.57 -51.90
N ASP A 432 -6.45 -24.02 -52.56
CA ASP A 432 -5.93 -24.51 -53.84
C ASP A 432 -4.58 -25.25 -53.70
N GLU A 433 -3.82 -24.92 -52.65
CA GLU A 433 -2.51 -25.50 -52.39
C GLU A 433 -2.25 -25.70 -50.89
N VAL A 434 -1.35 -26.63 -50.56
CA VAL A 434 -0.86 -26.80 -49.20
C VAL A 434 0.11 -25.67 -48.90
N ASP A 435 -0.20 -24.89 -47.88
CA ASP A 435 0.64 -23.75 -47.48
C ASP A 435 2.08 -24.22 -47.13
N PRO A 436 3.12 -23.72 -47.83
CA PRO A 436 4.51 -24.05 -47.54
C PRO A 436 4.92 -23.79 -46.08
N ALA A 437 4.29 -22.82 -45.41
CA ALA A 437 4.51 -22.53 -43.99
C ALA A 437 4.23 -23.73 -43.08
N SER A 438 3.40 -24.69 -43.53
CA SER A 438 3.10 -25.94 -42.82
C SER A 438 4.32 -26.83 -42.60
N PHE A 439 5.34 -26.73 -43.45
CA PHE A 439 6.57 -27.52 -43.35
C PHE A 439 7.72 -26.74 -42.70
N THR A 440 7.47 -25.55 -42.17
CA THR A 440 8.49 -24.75 -41.47
C THR A 440 8.62 -25.18 -39.99
N PRO A 441 9.63 -24.68 -39.25
CA PRO A 441 9.77 -24.92 -37.82
C PRO A 441 8.62 -24.44 -36.93
N PHE A 442 7.62 -23.73 -37.47
CA PHE A 442 6.41 -23.26 -36.77
C PHE A 442 5.10 -23.83 -37.37
N GLY A 443 5.21 -24.73 -38.36
CA GLY A 443 4.12 -25.39 -39.05
C GLY A 443 3.55 -26.62 -38.32
N MET A 444 3.08 -27.61 -39.08
CA MET A 444 2.42 -28.82 -38.57
C MET A 444 3.40 -29.74 -37.83
N PHE A 445 4.66 -29.78 -38.24
CA PHE A 445 5.68 -30.68 -37.69
C PHE A 445 6.62 -29.95 -36.70
N THR A 446 6.03 -29.21 -35.75
CA THR A 446 6.74 -28.29 -34.85
C THR A 446 7.48 -28.99 -33.71
N LEU A 447 6.77 -29.83 -32.96
CA LEU A 447 7.25 -30.49 -31.74
C LEU A 447 6.80 -31.95 -31.74
N MET A 448 7.52 -32.79 -32.49
CA MET A 448 7.32 -34.24 -32.51
C MET A 448 8.25 -34.86 -31.48
N ASP A 449 7.69 -35.44 -30.42
CA ASP A 449 8.46 -36.16 -29.40
C ASP A 449 8.60 -37.64 -29.75
N SER A 450 7.63 -38.19 -30.49
CA SER A 450 7.53 -39.59 -30.87
C SER A 450 7.05 -39.78 -32.31
N PHE A 451 7.20 -41.00 -32.84
CA PHE A 451 6.66 -41.38 -34.14
C PHE A 451 5.13 -41.19 -34.21
N ASP A 452 4.43 -41.49 -33.12
CA ASP A 452 2.98 -41.26 -33.00
C ASP A 452 2.62 -39.77 -33.11
N ASP A 453 3.43 -38.86 -32.54
CA ASP A 453 3.23 -37.42 -32.72
C ASP A 453 3.42 -36.99 -34.18
N MET A 454 4.38 -37.59 -34.89
CA MET A 454 4.60 -37.35 -36.31
C MET A 454 3.40 -37.83 -37.13
N VAL A 455 2.89 -39.04 -36.86
CA VAL A 455 1.69 -39.58 -37.51
C VAL A 455 0.50 -38.66 -37.28
N LYS A 456 0.21 -38.27 -36.03
CA LYS A 456 -0.89 -37.34 -35.71
C LYS A 456 -0.71 -35.99 -36.40
N SER A 457 0.51 -35.46 -36.45
CA SER A 457 0.82 -34.19 -37.11
C SER A 457 0.55 -34.27 -38.62
N SER A 458 0.77 -35.43 -39.24
CA SER A 458 0.53 -35.66 -40.68
C SER A 458 -0.93 -35.57 -41.11
N GLN A 459 -1.88 -35.67 -40.17
CA GLN A 459 -3.33 -35.73 -40.41
C GLN A 459 -3.85 -37.03 -41.03
N LEU A 460 -2.99 -38.03 -41.18
CA LEU A 460 -3.31 -39.33 -41.77
C LEU A 460 -3.25 -40.45 -40.73
N PRO A 461 -4.04 -41.52 -40.91
CA PRO A 461 -3.80 -42.80 -40.25
C PRO A 461 -2.40 -43.33 -40.58
N GLU A 462 -1.78 -44.03 -39.63
CA GLU A 462 -0.40 -44.54 -39.79
C GLU A 462 -0.20 -45.40 -41.04
N ALA A 463 -1.14 -46.31 -41.33
CA ALA A 463 -1.04 -47.20 -42.48
C ALA A 463 -1.04 -46.43 -43.81
N GLU A 464 -1.92 -45.44 -43.94
CA GLU A 464 -2.00 -44.58 -45.14
C GLU A 464 -0.77 -43.69 -45.26
N LEU A 465 -0.27 -43.14 -44.14
CA LEU A 465 0.96 -42.34 -44.13
C LEU A 465 2.16 -43.13 -44.66
N LEU A 466 2.33 -44.38 -44.20
CA LEU A 466 3.45 -45.22 -44.61
C LEU A 466 3.32 -45.78 -46.03
N GLU A 467 2.10 -45.85 -46.57
CA GLU A 467 1.90 -46.14 -47.99
C GLU A 467 2.37 -44.97 -48.87
N LEU A 468 2.09 -43.73 -48.46
CA LEU A 468 2.49 -42.53 -49.20
C LEU A 468 3.98 -42.16 -49.01
N LEU A 469 4.52 -42.43 -47.82
CA LEU A 469 5.86 -42.03 -47.38
C LEU A 469 6.55 -43.19 -46.63
N PRO A 470 6.90 -44.29 -47.31
CA PRO A 470 7.47 -45.49 -46.68
C PRO A 470 8.80 -45.22 -45.97
N GLU A 471 9.58 -44.23 -46.41
CA GLU A 471 10.83 -43.81 -45.78
C GLU A 471 10.66 -43.37 -44.31
N LEU A 472 9.46 -42.96 -43.91
CA LEU A 472 9.20 -42.51 -42.55
C LEU A 472 9.30 -43.65 -41.52
N GLU A 473 9.10 -44.90 -41.92
CA GLU A 473 9.18 -46.07 -41.03
C GLU A 473 10.52 -46.15 -40.28
N SER A 474 11.60 -45.68 -40.92
CA SER A 474 12.94 -45.62 -40.34
C SER A 474 13.02 -44.77 -39.06
N TYR A 475 12.08 -43.84 -38.84
CA TYR A 475 12.01 -42.98 -37.67
C TYR A 475 11.24 -43.59 -36.49
N ARG A 476 10.59 -44.75 -36.64
CA ARG A 476 9.81 -45.40 -35.57
C ARG A 476 10.59 -45.61 -34.28
N HIS A 477 11.86 -45.99 -34.43
CA HIS A 477 12.78 -46.26 -33.32
C HIS A 477 13.87 -45.19 -33.19
N ALA A 478 13.69 -44.02 -33.82
CA ALA A 478 14.66 -42.94 -33.72
C ALA A 478 14.77 -42.47 -32.25
N PRO A 479 16.00 -42.23 -31.74
CA PRO A 479 16.20 -41.79 -30.37
C PRO A 479 15.64 -40.39 -30.10
N THR A 480 15.42 -39.58 -31.14
CA THR A 480 14.74 -38.28 -31.07
C THR A 480 14.24 -37.86 -32.44
N LEU A 481 13.09 -37.18 -32.49
CA LEU A 481 12.58 -36.51 -33.71
C LEU A 481 12.81 -35.00 -33.69
N LYS A 482 13.76 -34.52 -32.88
CA LYS A 482 14.08 -33.09 -32.73
C LYS A 482 15.32 -32.69 -33.53
N GLY A 483 15.50 -31.38 -33.70
CA GLY A 483 16.71 -30.81 -34.32
C GLY A 483 16.82 -31.16 -35.79
N GLY A 484 17.99 -31.68 -36.22
CA GLY A 484 18.23 -32.02 -37.62
C GLY A 484 17.25 -33.06 -38.18
N VAL A 485 16.81 -34.03 -37.36
CA VAL A 485 15.83 -35.04 -37.76
C VAL A 485 14.49 -34.41 -38.12
N ALA A 486 14.03 -33.43 -37.33
CA ALA A 486 12.80 -32.69 -37.64
C ALA A 486 12.87 -31.95 -38.98
N ASN A 487 14.06 -31.44 -39.34
CA ASN A 487 14.25 -30.77 -40.63
C ASN A 487 14.15 -31.75 -41.79
N THR A 488 14.76 -32.93 -41.68
CA THR A 488 14.64 -33.99 -42.70
C THR A 488 13.19 -34.47 -42.83
N ILE A 489 12.47 -34.67 -41.72
CA ILE A 489 11.05 -35.06 -41.75
C ILE A 489 10.23 -34.00 -42.49
N ARG A 490 10.41 -32.72 -42.14
CA ARG A 490 9.74 -31.61 -42.83
C ARG A 490 10.04 -31.56 -44.32
N GLU A 491 11.30 -31.81 -44.70
CA GLU A 491 11.73 -31.86 -46.08
C GLU A 491 11.04 -32.99 -46.86
N ILE A 492 11.01 -34.21 -46.29
CA ILE A 492 10.29 -35.37 -46.85
C ILE A 492 8.82 -35.01 -47.13
N PHE A 493 8.11 -34.49 -46.13
CA PHE A 493 6.71 -34.08 -46.30
C PHE A 493 6.55 -32.96 -47.34
N SER A 494 7.46 -31.99 -47.38
CA SER A 494 7.40 -30.85 -48.31
C SER A 494 7.66 -31.23 -49.78
N GLN A 495 8.33 -32.36 -50.03
CA GLN A 495 8.68 -32.82 -51.38
C GLN A 495 7.68 -33.86 -51.92
N SER A 496 6.78 -34.38 -51.08
CA SER A 496 5.80 -35.40 -51.49
C SER A 496 4.52 -34.80 -52.05
N GLU A 497 4.41 -34.79 -53.38
CA GLU A 497 3.19 -34.37 -54.08
C GLU A 497 1.99 -35.28 -53.79
N ALA A 498 2.23 -36.58 -53.58
CA ALA A 498 1.19 -37.53 -53.21
C ALA A 498 0.58 -37.18 -51.83
N TYR A 499 1.43 -36.87 -50.85
CA TYR A 499 0.99 -36.42 -49.53
C TYR A 499 0.25 -35.08 -49.62
N LYS A 500 0.78 -34.08 -50.35
CA LYS A 500 0.13 -32.78 -50.51
C LYS A 500 -1.26 -32.91 -51.14
N LYS A 501 -1.39 -33.72 -52.20
CA LYS A 501 -2.67 -33.99 -52.84
C LYS A 501 -3.67 -34.58 -51.85
N ARG A 502 -3.27 -35.59 -51.09
CA ARG A 502 -4.15 -36.21 -50.08
C ARG A 502 -4.53 -35.22 -48.97
N LEU A 503 -3.59 -34.37 -48.56
CA LEU A 503 -3.84 -33.34 -47.55
C LEU A 503 -4.85 -32.27 -48.04
N LEU A 504 -4.83 -31.93 -49.34
CA LEU A 504 -5.83 -31.05 -49.97
C LEU A 504 -7.22 -31.68 -50.02
N GLU A 505 -7.31 -32.99 -50.32
CA GLU A 505 -8.59 -33.71 -50.25
C GLU A 505 -9.16 -33.66 -48.83
N ILE A 506 -8.33 -33.91 -47.82
CA ILE A 506 -8.72 -33.80 -46.40
C ILE A 506 -9.13 -32.36 -46.03
N ALA A 507 -8.42 -31.36 -46.57
CA ALA A 507 -8.78 -29.96 -46.38
C ALA A 507 -10.17 -29.67 -46.93
N ALA A 508 -10.45 -30.07 -48.17
CA ALA A 508 -11.75 -29.89 -48.82
C ALA A 508 -12.88 -30.65 -48.10
N GLU A 509 -12.61 -31.85 -47.58
CA GLU A 509 -13.57 -32.61 -46.76
C GLU A 509 -13.93 -31.89 -45.44
N ARG A 510 -12.94 -31.25 -44.80
CA ARG A 510 -13.11 -30.62 -43.48
C ARG A 510 -13.53 -29.15 -43.54
N ARG A 511 -13.36 -28.47 -44.67
CA ARG A 511 -13.63 -27.02 -44.82
C ARG A 511 -15.10 -26.63 -44.62
N PRO A 512 -16.11 -27.32 -45.19
CA PRO A 512 -17.49 -26.84 -45.17
C PRO A 512 -18.02 -26.56 -43.77
N ILE A 513 -17.71 -27.41 -42.77
CA ILE A 513 -18.19 -27.18 -41.39
C ILE A 513 -17.49 -25.97 -40.73
N VAL A 514 -16.25 -25.66 -41.12
CA VAL A 514 -15.54 -24.48 -40.62
C VAL A 514 -16.11 -23.22 -41.28
N THR A 515 -16.34 -23.25 -42.59
CA THR A 515 -16.97 -22.16 -43.34
C THR A 515 -18.34 -21.83 -42.80
N ASP A 516 -19.19 -22.83 -42.58
CA ASP A 516 -20.52 -22.65 -41.99
C ASP A 516 -20.46 -22.04 -40.58
N TYR A 517 -19.47 -22.45 -39.76
CA TYR A 517 -19.27 -21.85 -38.44
C TYR A 517 -18.87 -20.36 -38.54
N LEU A 518 -17.97 -20.01 -39.45
CA LEU A 518 -17.55 -18.62 -39.63
C LEU A 518 -18.72 -17.76 -40.15
N GLN A 519 -19.50 -18.25 -41.11
CA GLN A 519 -20.72 -17.57 -41.59
C GLN A 519 -21.78 -17.42 -40.50
N GLN A 520 -21.85 -18.36 -39.56
CA GLN A 520 -22.78 -18.29 -38.43
C GLN A 520 -22.37 -17.22 -37.41
N GLU A 521 -21.08 -17.09 -37.09
CA GLU A 521 -20.60 -16.25 -35.98
C GLU A 521 -20.15 -14.83 -36.42
N ILE A 522 -19.74 -14.68 -37.68
CA ILE A 522 -19.19 -13.44 -38.23
C ILE A 522 -20.24 -12.75 -39.08
N ASP A 523 -20.52 -11.50 -38.72
CA ASP A 523 -21.28 -10.60 -39.57
C ASP A 523 -20.33 -9.92 -40.54
N PHE A 524 -20.36 -10.32 -41.82
CA PHE A 524 -19.49 -9.78 -42.85
C PHE A 524 -19.93 -8.38 -43.34
N ASP A 525 -21.11 -7.89 -42.93
CA ASP A 525 -21.57 -6.54 -43.21
C ASP A 525 -21.01 -5.51 -42.20
N GLU A 526 -20.52 -5.96 -41.04
CA GLU A 526 -19.90 -5.13 -40.02
C GLU A 526 -18.39 -5.01 -40.22
N LYS A 527 -17.81 -3.87 -39.83
CA LYS A 527 -16.35 -3.75 -39.77
C LYS A 527 -15.84 -4.41 -38.49
N PHE A 528 -15.07 -5.49 -38.59
CA PHE A 528 -14.59 -6.24 -37.43
C PHE A 528 -13.06 -6.34 -37.34
N ALA A 529 -12.56 -6.73 -36.17
CA ALA A 529 -11.18 -7.15 -35.94
C ALA A 529 -11.10 -8.29 -34.94
N PHE A 530 -9.98 -9.01 -34.92
CA PHE A 530 -9.71 -10.08 -33.97
C PHE A 530 -8.69 -9.67 -32.91
N VAL A 531 -8.77 -10.32 -31.75
CA VAL A 531 -7.87 -10.09 -30.63
C VAL A 531 -7.18 -11.40 -30.26
N GLU A 532 -5.84 -11.40 -30.33
CA GLU A 532 -4.95 -12.50 -29.92
C GLU A 532 -3.74 -11.91 -29.19
N PHE A 533 -3.30 -12.51 -28.08
CA PHE A 533 -2.26 -11.89 -27.27
C PHE A 533 -0.91 -11.79 -28.01
N TRP A 534 -0.37 -12.92 -28.48
CA TRP A 534 0.95 -12.98 -29.11
C TRP A 534 0.99 -14.08 -30.18
N GLY A 535 1.57 -13.77 -31.34
CA GLY A 535 1.68 -14.73 -32.43
C GLY A 535 2.64 -14.31 -33.53
N ARG A 536 2.94 -15.26 -34.43
CA ARG A 536 3.72 -15.02 -35.65
C ARG A 536 2.86 -14.62 -36.85
N GLY A 537 1.55 -14.50 -36.68
CA GLY A 537 0.59 -14.24 -37.77
C GLY A 537 0.10 -15.49 -38.51
N TYR A 538 0.74 -16.67 -38.39
CA TYR A 538 0.31 -17.82 -39.21
C TYR A 538 -1.13 -18.30 -38.95
N THR A 539 -1.63 -18.21 -37.71
CA THR A 539 -3.05 -18.49 -37.41
C THR A 539 -3.97 -17.46 -38.07
N GLN A 540 -3.56 -16.18 -38.09
CA GLN A 540 -4.28 -15.12 -38.78
C GLN A 540 -4.31 -15.38 -40.29
N ASP A 541 -3.18 -15.73 -40.92
CA ASP A 541 -3.13 -16.00 -42.37
C ASP A 541 -4.00 -17.21 -42.75
N THR A 542 -4.00 -18.24 -41.89
CA THR A 542 -4.92 -19.38 -41.99
C THR A 542 -6.38 -18.93 -41.94
N LEU A 543 -6.72 -18.04 -41.00
CA LEU A 543 -8.07 -17.52 -40.84
C LEU A 543 -8.46 -16.62 -42.02
N THR A 544 -7.56 -15.79 -42.54
CA THR A 544 -7.82 -14.93 -43.71
C THR A 544 -8.35 -15.76 -44.88
N ARG A 545 -7.66 -16.87 -45.23
CA ARG A 545 -8.12 -17.77 -46.32
C ARG A 545 -9.50 -18.37 -46.07
N LEU A 546 -9.80 -18.72 -44.82
CA LEU A 546 -11.11 -19.27 -44.45
C LEU A 546 -12.21 -18.20 -44.45
N LEU A 547 -11.90 -16.96 -44.09
CA LEU A 547 -12.84 -15.83 -44.17
C LEU A 547 -13.18 -15.49 -45.62
N GLU A 548 -12.18 -15.49 -46.51
CA GLU A 548 -12.41 -15.24 -47.94
C GLU A 548 -13.25 -16.35 -48.59
N ASP A 549 -12.99 -17.62 -48.26
CA ASP A 549 -13.81 -18.76 -48.67
C ASP A 549 -15.24 -18.65 -48.13
N ALA A 550 -15.40 -18.23 -46.86
CA ALA A 550 -16.69 -18.06 -46.23
C ALA A 550 -17.51 -16.89 -46.76
N ALA A 551 -16.88 -15.74 -47.06
CA ALA A 551 -17.56 -14.57 -47.60
C ALA A 551 -17.78 -14.66 -49.11
N GLY A 552 -16.99 -15.47 -49.82
CA GLY A 552 -16.99 -15.55 -51.29
C GLY A 552 -16.34 -14.33 -51.97
N HIS A 553 -15.67 -13.46 -51.21
CA HIS A 553 -14.92 -12.31 -51.69
C HIS A 553 -13.72 -12.03 -50.76
N PRO A 554 -12.72 -11.22 -51.18
CA PRO A 554 -11.63 -10.82 -50.30
C PRO A 554 -12.12 -10.09 -49.05
N VAL A 555 -11.56 -10.39 -47.88
CA VAL A 555 -11.97 -9.83 -46.58
C VAL A 555 -10.74 -9.36 -45.82
N ASP A 556 -10.72 -8.08 -45.43
CA ASP A 556 -9.71 -7.56 -44.51
C ASP A 556 -9.81 -8.27 -43.16
N ASN A 557 -8.68 -8.79 -42.68
CA ASN A 557 -8.57 -9.56 -41.45
C ASN A 557 -7.62 -8.90 -40.43
N PRO A 558 -8.04 -7.80 -39.77
CA PRO A 558 -7.21 -7.09 -38.82
C PRO A 558 -7.14 -7.81 -37.47
N PHE A 559 -5.92 -7.94 -36.94
CA PHE A 559 -5.64 -8.52 -35.64
C PHE A 559 -4.94 -7.52 -34.71
N TYR A 560 -5.38 -7.47 -33.46
CA TYR A 560 -4.69 -6.83 -32.36
C TYR A 560 -3.73 -7.81 -31.70
N TYR A 561 -2.47 -7.42 -31.58
CA TYR A 561 -1.43 -8.17 -30.88
C TYR A 561 -0.75 -7.31 -29.81
N VAL A 562 -0.35 -7.93 -28.70
CA VAL A 562 0.59 -7.29 -27.77
C VAL A 562 1.85 -6.90 -28.54
N ARG A 563 2.34 -7.83 -29.36
CA ARG A 563 3.38 -7.60 -30.35
C ARG A 563 3.34 -8.71 -31.41
N ASN A 564 3.71 -8.34 -32.63
CA ASN A 564 3.94 -9.24 -33.76
C ASN A 564 5.13 -8.68 -34.56
N PHE A 565 6.02 -9.54 -35.06
CA PHE A 565 7.27 -9.13 -35.73
C PHE A 565 7.24 -9.28 -37.27
N THR A 566 6.15 -9.78 -37.85
CA THR A 566 5.96 -9.82 -39.32
C THR A 566 5.22 -8.57 -39.78
N ASP A 567 5.43 -8.15 -41.03
CA ASP A 567 4.70 -7.03 -41.64
C ASP A 567 3.24 -7.38 -41.91
N ASN A 568 2.43 -6.43 -42.39
CA ASN A 568 1.12 -6.75 -42.96
C ASN A 568 1.31 -7.56 -44.25
N ASP A 569 0.43 -8.51 -44.53
CA ASP A 569 0.50 -9.35 -45.73
C ASP A 569 -0.87 -9.46 -46.40
N GLY A 570 -1.05 -8.81 -47.55
CA GLY A 570 -2.35 -8.69 -48.20
C GLY A 570 -3.44 -8.16 -47.25
N HIS A 571 -4.51 -8.94 -47.09
CA HIS A 571 -5.63 -8.66 -46.19
C HIS A 571 -5.34 -8.99 -44.70
N SER A 572 -4.16 -9.52 -44.38
CA SER A 572 -3.71 -9.83 -43.01
C SER A 572 -3.10 -8.59 -42.34
N ILE A 573 -3.95 -7.78 -41.69
CA ILE A 573 -3.58 -6.50 -41.07
C ILE A 573 -3.20 -6.69 -39.60
N ARG A 574 -2.11 -6.09 -39.12
CA ARG A 574 -1.57 -6.32 -37.76
C ARG A 574 -1.40 -5.02 -36.98
N HIS A 575 -2.18 -4.87 -35.92
CA HIS A 575 -2.09 -3.77 -34.95
C HIS A 575 -1.23 -4.20 -33.75
N ARG A 576 -0.33 -3.33 -33.27
CA ARG A 576 0.69 -3.69 -32.26
C ARG A 576 0.68 -2.75 -31.07
N PHE A 577 0.54 -3.33 -29.87
CA PHE A 577 0.54 -2.59 -28.62
C PHE A 577 1.92 -2.14 -28.15
N THR A 578 2.97 -2.95 -28.32
CA THR A 578 4.34 -2.59 -27.90
C THR A 578 5.38 -2.93 -28.96
N GLN A 579 6.49 -2.19 -28.93
CA GLN A 579 7.68 -2.41 -29.75
C GLN A 579 8.79 -3.18 -29.02
N MET A 580 8.57 -3.58 -27.77
CA MET A 580 9.57 -4.27 -26.95
C MET A 580 10.15 -5.52 -27.63
N PRO A 581 11.48 -5.63 -27.83
CA PRO A 581 12.11 -6.72 -28.59
C PRO A 581 12.23 -8.04 -27.80
N VAL A 582 11.18 -8.45 -27.09
CA VAL A 582 11.15 -9.66 -26.23
C VAL A 582 10.19 -10.73 -26.76
N ASN A 583 10.39 -11.98 -26.31
CA ASN A 583 9.51 -13.10 -26.64
C ASN A 583 8.43 -13.26 -25.57
N PHE A 584 7.16 -13.05 -25.93
CA PHE A 584 6.01 -13.12 -25.04
C PHE A 584 5.42 -14.54 -24.87
N SER A 585 6.02 -15.56 -25.48
CA SER A 585 5.57 -16.95 -25.33
C SER A 585 5.47 -17.45 -23.88
N PRO A 586 6.18 -16.91 -22.85
CA PRO A 586 5.94 -17.31 -21.47
C PRO A 586 4.50 -17.10 -20.99
N PHE A 587 3.85 -16.02 -21.43
CA PHE A 587 2.48 -15.69 -21.01
C PHE A 587 1.43 -16.66 -21.57
N GLU A 588 1.78 -17.49 -22.57
CA GLU A 588 0.93 -18.59 -23.05
C GLU A 588 0.57 -19.58 -21.93
N SER A 589 1.43 -19.71 -20.91
CA SER A 589 1.13 -20.57 -19.75
C SER A 589 0.02 -20.03 -18.85
N ILE A 590 -0.31 -18.73 -18.96
CA ILE A 590 -1.51 -18.17 -18.32
C ILE A 590 -2.75 -18.62 -19.09
N PHE A 591 -2.76 -18.53 -20.42
CA PHE A 591 -3.90 -18.98 -21.24
C PHE A 591 -4.11 -20.51 -21.19
N ALA A 592 -3.07 -21.28 -20.86
CA ALA A 592 -3.20 -22.71 -20.58
C ALA A 592 -3.98 -23.03 -19.28
N THR A 593 -4.32 -22.03 -18.47
CA THR A 593 -5.17 -22.19 -17.28
C THR A 593 -6.67 -22.11 -17.57
N THR A 594 -7.06 -21.92 -18.82
CA THR A 594 -8.47 -21.86 -19.24
C THR A 594 -9.22 -23.16 -18.95
N PRO A 595 -10.56 -23.12 -18.74
CA PRO A 595 -11.33 -24.27 -18.25
C PRO A 595 -11.67 -25.31 -19.34
N TYR A 596 -10.98 -25.28 -20.48
CA TYR A 596 -11.19 -26.20 -21.59
C TYR A 596 -9.90 -26.42 -22.39
N LYS A 597 -9.81 -27.57 -23.06
CA LYS A 597 -8.71 -27.91 -23.97
C LYS A 597 -8.88 -27.22 -25.32
N SER A 598 -7.78 -27.11 -26.08
CA SER A 598 -7.81 -26.53 -27.43
C SER A 598 -8.90 -27.16 -28.32
N ILE A 599 -9.66 -26.30 -29.00
CA ILE A 599 -10.79 -26.69 -29.86
C ILE A 599 -10.29 -27.57 -31.02
N PRO A 600 -10.67 -28.86 -31.08
CA PRO A 600 -10.18 -29.78 -32.11
C PRO A 600 -10.94 -29.62 -33.43
N GLY A 601 -12.16 -29.06 -33.41
CA GLY A 601 -13.04 -28.90 -34.57
C GLY A 601 -14.47 -28.59 -34.15
N TYR A 602 -15.42 -28.86 -35.04
CA TYR A 602 -16.84 -28.51 -34.88
C TYR A 602 -17.74 -29.72 -35.14
N VAL A 603 -18.99 -29.62 -34.71
CA VAL A 603 -20.05 -30.60 -34.96
C VAL A 603 -21.35 -29.87 -35.29
N ARG A 604 -22.17 -30.45 -36.17
CA ARG A 604 -23.53 -29.93 -36.42
C ARG A 604 -24.46 -30.45 -35.33
N ALA A 605 -25.14 -29.56 -34.63
CA ALA A 605 -26.18 -29.89 -33.68
C ALA A 605 -27.48 -30.31 -34.41
N ASP A 606 -28.41 -30.88 -33.66
CA ASP A 606 -29.69 -31.36 -34.20
C ASP A 606 -30.55 -30.24 -34.80
N ASP A 607 -30.35 -28.99 -34.36
CA ASP A 607 -31.01 -27.79 -34.88
C ASP A 607 -30.34 -27.21 -36.14
N GLY A 608 -29.28 -27.85 -36.62
CA GLY A 608 -28.50 -27.41 -37.78
C GLY A 608 -27.38 -26.42 -37.48
N SER A 609 -27.30 -25.88 -36.25
CA SER A 609 -26.21 -24.98 -35.84
C SER A 609 -24.87 -25.70 -35.78
N VAL A 610 -23.78 -24.97 -36.08
CA VAL A 610 -22.43 -25.50 -35.95
C VAL A 610 -21.87 -25.12 -34.59
N GLN A 611 -21.50 -26.12 -33.79
CA GLN A 611 -21.00 -25.93 -32.43
C GLN A 611 -19.55 -26.40 -32.30
N PRO A 612 -18.70 -25.68 -31.53
CA PRO A 612 -17.34 -26.11 -31.25
C PRO A 612 -17.33 -27.36 -30.37
N ILE A 613 -16.39 -28.26 -30.62
CA ILE A 613 -16.16 -29.41 -29.74
C ILE A 613 -15.36 -28.94 -28.52
N ILE A 614 -16.04 -28.78 -27.38
CA ILE A 614 -15.42 -28.32 -26.13
C ILE A 614 -15.13 -29.53 -25.24
N THR A 615 -13.86 -29.71 -24.87
CA THR A 615 -13.46 -30.68 -23.84
C THR A 615 -13.11 -29.93 -22.55
N PRO A 616 -13.92 -30.05 -21.48
CA PRO A 616 -13.65 -29.37 -20.21
C PRO A 616 -12.31 -29.79 -19.60
N GLN A 617 -11.70 -28.87 -18.85
CA GLN A 617 -10.48 -29.09 -18.08
C GLN A 617 -10.53 -28.29 -16.79
N GLU A 618 -10.25 -28.93 -15.65
CA GLU A 618 -10.10 -28.22 -14.38
C GLU A 618 -8.72 -27.56 -14.25
N ASN A 619 -8.68 -26.37 -13.66
CA ASN A 619 -7.45 -25.68 -13.32
C ASN A 619 -7.62 -24.88 -12.03
N GLU A 620 -6.75 -25.13 -11.05
CA GLU A 620 -6.81 -24.50 -9.72
C GLU A 620 -6.61 -22.97 -9.73
N TYR A 621 -6.03 -22.41 -10.80
CA TYR A 621 -5.77 -20.97 -10.92
C TYR A 621 -6.87 -20.22 -11.68
N HIS A 622 -7.75 -20.91 -12.40
CA HIS A 622 -8.71 -20.30 -13.32
C HIS A 622 -9.65 -19.30 -12.62
N ALA A 623 -10.23 -19.70 -11.48
CA ALA A 623 -11.17 -18.86 -10.74
C ALA A 623 -10.49 -17.59 -10.20
N ALA A 624 -9.32 -17.75 -9.58
CA ALA A 624 -8.54 -16.63 -9.06
C ALA A 624 -8.12 -15.65 -10.17
N ILE A 625 -7.74 -16.15 -11.35
CA ILE A 625 -7.42 -15.31 -12.52
C ILE A 625 -8.65 -14.52 -12.96
N THR A 626 -9.76 -15.20 -13.23
CA THR A 626 -11.02 -14.59 -13.69
C THR A 626 -11.47 -13.45 -12.77
N GLU A 627 -11.61 -13.74 -11.47
CA GLU A 627 -12.07 -12.74 -10.50
C GLU A 627 -11.15 -11.51 -10.45
N ASN A 628 -9.83 -11.74 -10.43
CA ASN A 628 -8.88 -10.67 -10.17
C ASN A 628 -8.51 -9.85 -11.40
N ILE A 629 -8.54 -10.42 -12.62
CA ILE A 629 -8.37 -9.61 -13.84
C ILE A 629 -9.59 -8.73 -14.09
N GLN A 630 -10.81 -9.21 -13.80
CA GLN A 630 -12.03 -8.42 -13.90
C GLN A 630 -12.06 -7.30 -12.85
N LEU A 631 -11.68 -7.61 -11.61
CA LEU A 631 -11.56 -6.61 -10.56
C LEU A 631 -10.48 -5.57 -10.89
N PHE A 632 -9.32 -6.00 -11.41
CA PHE A 632 -8.28 -5.08 -11.84
C PHE A 632 -8.75 -4.22 -13.01
N ALA A 633 -9.43 -4.79 -14.01
CA ALA A 633 -9.98 -4.04 -15.15
C ALA A 633 -10.92 -2.93 -14.69
N ARG A 634 -11.87 -3.24 -13.79
CA ARG A 634 -12.75 -2.24 -13.18
C ARG A 634 -11.97 -1.15 -12.45
N ASN A 635 -11.05 -1.54 -11.57
CA ASN A 635 -10.28 -0.55 -10.80
C ASN A 635 -9.36 0.29 -11.69
N PHE A 636 -8.86 -0.27 -12.80
CA PHE A 636 -7.95 0.39 -13.73
C PHE A 636 -8.66 1.49 -14.54
N VAL A 637 -9.87 1.24 -15.05
CA VAL A 637 -10.64 2.29 -15.76
C VAL A 637 -11.11 3.41 -14.83
N HIS A 638 -11.22 3.14 -13.53
CA HIS A 638 -11.57 4.13 -12.50
C HIS A 638 -10.35 4.82 -11.83
N LEU A 639 -9.13 4.65 -12.38
CA LEU A 639 -7.93 5.29 -11.83
C LEU A 639 -7.87 6.82 -12.05
N ASP A 640 -8.72 7.39 -12.92
CA ASP A 640 -8.72 8.81 -13.31
C ASP A 640 -7.33 9.29 -13.76
N VAL A 641 -6.80 8.70 -14.83
CA VAL A 641 -5.43 8.97 -15.32
C VAL A 641 -5.40 10.14 -16.30
N ALA A 642 -4.30 10.88 -16.34
CA ALA A 642 -4.20 12.10 -17.16
C ALA A 642 -4.22 11.80 -18.67
N ASN A 643 -3.51 10.74 -19.09
CA ASN A 643 -3.46 10.29 -20.48
C ASN A 643 -3.54 8.77 -20.57
N GLU A 644 -4.72 8.25 -20.88
CA GLU A 644 -5.00 6.81 -20.91
C GLU A 644 -4.09 6.03 -21.86
N ARG A 645 -3.83 6.54 -23.07
CA ARG A 645 -3.04 5.80 -24.07
C ARG A 645 -1.57 5.66 -23.67
N GLU A 646 -1.00 6.73 -23.14
CA GLU A 646 0.39 6.69 -22.64
C GLU A 646 0.50 5.82 -21.40
N PHE A 647 -0.48 5.93 -20.49
CA PHE A 647 -0.50 5.13 -19.27
C PHE A 647 -0.72 3.64 -19.53
N ASP A 648 -1.53 3.28 -20.53
CA ASP A 648 -1.70 1.90 -20.97
C ASP A 648 -0.36 1.30 -21.39
N ARG A 649 0.32 1.98 -22.34
CA ARG A 649 1.64 1.60 -22.85
C ARG A 649 2.63 1.45 -21.71
N PHE A 650 2.73 2.46 -20.85
CA PHE A 650 3.62 2.46 -19.70
C PHE A 650 3.34 1.28 -18.76
N THR A 651 2.08 1.05 -18.39
CA THR A 651 1.69 -0.02 -17.45
C THR A 651 2.00 -1.39 -18.01
N GLY A 652 1.57 -1.66 -19.25
CA GLY A 652 1.81 -2.93 -19.92
C GLY A 652 3.31 -3.20 -20.10
N GLU A 653 4.06 -2.25 -20.62
CA GLU A 653 5.51 -2.42 -20.80
C GLU A 653 6.26 -2.56 -19.48
N SER A 654 5.83 -1.87 -18.42
CA SER A 654 6.41 -2.00 -17.08
C SER A 654 6.18 -3.40 -16.52
N ALA A 655 4.98 -3.96 -16.67
CA ALA A 655 4.67 -5.34 -16.28
C ALA A 655 5.54 -6.36 -17.03
N TYR A 656 5.67 -6.18 -18.35
CA TYR A 656 6.52 -7.05 -19.18
C TYR A 656 8.00 -6.97 -18.77
N LYS A 657 8.52 -5.74 -18.61
CA LYS A 657 9.91 -5.50 -18.17
C LYS A 657 10.15 -6.13 -16.80
N TYR A 658 9.22 -5.99 -15.86
CA TYR A 658 9.34 -6.58 -14.53
C TYR A 658 9.48 -8.10 -14.60
N PHE A 659 8.55 -8.76 -15.31
CA PHE A 659 8.55 -10.21 -15.45
C PHE A 659 9.89 -10.77 -15.97
N PHE A 660 10.46 -10.13 -17.01
CA PHE A 660 11.72 -10.57 -17.60
C PHE A 660 12.96 -10.18 -16.78
N LYS A 661 12.96 -9.03 -16.11
CA LYS A 661 14.10 -8.56 -15.29
C LYS A 661 14.17 -9.26 -13.93
N HIS A 662 13.06 -9.77 -13.41
CA HIS A 662 12.97 -10.33 -12.05
C HIS A 662 12.55 -11.83 -12.03
N PRO A 663 13.29 -12.75 -12.66
CA PRO A 663 12.96 -14.17 -12.69
C PRO A 663 13.04 -14.87 -11.32
N TYR A 664 13.50 -14.17 -10.28
CA TYR A 664 13.60 -14.66 -8.91
C TYR A 664 12.56 -14.04 -7.98
N ASP A 665 11.65 -13.21 -8.50
CA ASP A 665 10.59 -12.62 -7.68
C ASP A 665 9.80 -13.71 -6.95
N GLY A 666 9.43 -13.41 -5.70
CA GLY A 666 8.80 -14.36 -4.79
C GLY A 666 7.46 -14.86 -5.32
N TYR A 667 6.65 -13.98 -5.92
CA TYR A 667 5.35 -14.34 -6.44
C TYR A 667 5.45 -15.01 -7.81
N ILE A 668 6.34 -14.55 -8.70
CA ILE A 668 6.61 -15.24 -9.98
C ILE A 668 7.07 -16.69 -9.73
N THR A 669 8.00 -16.91 -8.80
CA THR A 669 8.54 -18.25 -8.53
C THR A 669 7.61 -19.15 -7.69
N SER A 670 6.71 -18.57 -6.90
CA SER A 670 5.72 -19.33 -6.11
C SER A 670 4.41 -19.61 -6.84
N VAL A 671 4.00 -18.75 -7.79
CA VAL A 671 2.72 -18.87 -8.51
C VAL A 671 2.96 -19.19 -9.99
N PHE A 672 3.45 -18.25 -10.80
CA PHE A 672 3.58 -18.41 -12.25
C PHE A 672 4.44 -19.60 -12.67
N ALA A 673 5.55 -19.84 -11.98
CA ALA A 673 6.44 -20.98 -12.25
C ALA A 673 5.73 -22.36 -12.19
N ARG A 674 4.56 -22.43 -11.54
CA ARG A 674 3.75 -23.65 -11.37
C ARG A 674 2.67 -23.81 -12.44
N TYR A 675 2.38 -22.78 -13.23
CA TYR A 675 1.42 -22.89 -14.32
C TYR A 675 1.85 -24.00 -15.27
N LYS A 676 0.90 -24.85 -15.64
CA LYS A 676 1.14 -26.01 -16.49
C LYS A 676 0.71 -25.70 -17.90
N ASP A 677 1.55 -26.00 -18.86
CA ASP A 677 1.25 -25.80 -20.27
C ASP A 677 1.88 -26.90 -21.12
N ASN A 678 1.21 -27.21 -22.22
CA ASN A 678 1.61 -28.19 -23.23
C ASN A 678 1.97 -27.45 -24.53
N VAL A 679 3.28 -27.35 -24.83
CA VAL A 679 3.74 -26.67 -26.06
C VAL A 679 3.50 -27.54 -27.29
N ALA A 680 3.60 -28.85 -27.17
CA ALA A 680 3.39 -29.77 -28.28
C ALA A 680 1.88 -29.89 -28.58
N MET A 681 1.53 -30.07 -29.85
CA MET A 681 0.12 -30.20 -30.26
C MET A 681 -0.60 -31.38 -29.55
N TYR A 682 0.16 -32.37 -29.04
CA TYR A 682 -0.35 -33.59 -28.40
C TYR A 682 0.42 -34.03 -27.13
N GLY A 683 1.25 -33.19 -26.50
CA GLY A 683 2.08 -33.57 -25.34
C GLY A 683 1.36 -33.61 -23.98
N GLU A 684 2.08 -33.88 -22.88
CA GLU A 684 1.55 -33.82 -21.51
C GLU A 684 1.85 -32.45 -20.85
N PRO A 685 0.92 -31.87 -20.06
CA PRO A 685 1.15 -30.61 -19.36
C PRO A 685 2.28 -30.68 -18.32
N GLN A 686 3.21 -29.74 -18.37
CA GLN A 686 4.30 -29.62 -17.40
C GLN A 686 4.33 -28.21 -16.79
N GLU A 687 4.76 -28.09 -15.53
CA GLU A 687 5.00 -26.79 -14.90
C GLU A 687 5.95 -25.95 -15.76
N TYR A 688 5.72 -24.65 -15.84
CA TYR A 688 6.57 -23.71 -16.58
C TYR A 688 8.03 -23.80 -16.12
N ALA A 689 8.24 -23.82 -14.80
CA ALA A 689 9.54 -23.97 -14.18
C ALA A 689 9.48 -24.97 -13.01
N PRO A 690 9.65 -26.28 -13.27
CA PRO A 690 9.59 -27.32 -12.24
C PRO A 690 10.76 -27.23 -11.24
N ILE A 691 10.55 -27.75 -10.02
CA ILE A 691 11.63 -27.89 -9.03
C ILE A 691 12.65 -28.94 -9.51
N LEU A 692 13.93 -28.62 -9.39
CA LEU A 692 15.03 -29.50 -9.77
C LEU A 692 15.69 -30.09 -8.52
N SER A 693 15.81 -31.42 -8.48
CA SER A 693 16.51 -32.10 -7.39
C SER A 693 18.03 -31.86 -7.46
N ALA A 694 18.70 -31.86 -6.30
CA ALA A 694 20.16 -31.72 -6.26
C ALA A 694 20.90 -32.79 -7.06
N ARG A 695 20.36 -34.02 -7.06
CA ARG A 695 20.88 -35.14 -7.85
C ARG A 695 20.74 -34.86 -9.35
N THR A 696 19.56 -34.44 -9.81
CA THR A 696 19.32 -34.10 -11.21
C THR A 696 20.29 -33.03 -11.69
N VAL A 697 20.46 -31.96 -10.90
CA VAL A 697 21.36 -30.85 -11.24
C VAL A 697 22.84 -31.27 -11.28
N GLN A 698 23.25 -32.15 -10.36
CA GLN A 698 24.64 -32.60 -10.27
C GLN A 698 25.07 -33.49 -11.46
N PHE A 699 24.18 -34.37 -11.91
CA PHE A 699 24.49 -35.37 -12.94
C PHE A 699 24.02 -34.98 -14.35
N THR A 700 23.41 -33.80 -14.51
CA THR A 700 22.90 -33.32 -15.81
C THR A 700 23.66 -32.09 -16.27
N THR A 701 23.96 -32.01 -17.57
CA THR A 701 24.61 -30.82 -18.12
C THR A 701 23.63 -29.63 -18.12
N PRO A 702 24.10 -28.37 -17.97
CA PRO A 702 23.23 -27.19 -18.06
C PRO A 702 22.39 -27.12 -19.33
N ARG A 703 22.90 -27.62 -20.47
CA ARG A 703 22.16 -27.71 -21.72
C ARG A 703 20.97 -28.66 -21.62
N ARG A 704 21.14 -29.84 -21.02
CA ARG A 704 20.05 -30.80 -20.79
C ARG A 704 19.08 -30.32 -19.72
N LEU A 705 19.54 -29.61 -18.69
CA LEU A 705 18.65 -28.99 -17.70
C LEU A 705 17.71 -27.98 -18.35
N ARG A 706 18.20 -27.14 -19.26
CA ARG A 706 17.36 -26.19 -20.03
C ARG A 706 16.34 -26.86 -20.94
N GLN A 707 16.42 -28.17 -21.17
CA GLN A 707 15.40 -28.93 -21.91
C GLN A 707 14.30 -29.47 -20.98
N GLN A 708 14.51 -29.43 -19.66
CA GLN A 708 13.57 -29.94 -18.64
C GLN A 708 12.76 -28.84 -17.95
N THR A 709 13.00 -27.57 -18.30
CA THR A 709 12.33 -26.40 -17.72
C THR A 709 12.32 -25.29 -18.75
N ARG A 710 11.26 -24.49 -18.78
CA ARG A 710 11.18 -23.30 -19.65
C ARG A 710 12.02 -22.15 -19.10
N ASN A 711 12.26 -22.13 -17.79
CA ASN A 711 13.13 -21.16 -17.15
C ASN A 711 13.96 -21.80 -16.02
N LEU A 712 15.25 -22.02 -16.31
CA LEU A 712 16.19 -22.66 -15.38
C LEU A 712 16.43 -21.83 -14.12
N GLU A 713 16.39 -20.50 -14.23
CA GLU A 713 16.61 -19.55 -13.14
C GLU A 713 15.46 -19.61 -12.13
N MET A 714 14.22 -19.55 -12.62
CA MET A 714 13.02 -19.75 -11.80
C MET A 714 13.03 -21.12 -11.13
N SER A 715 13.29 -22.19 -11.90
CA SER A 715 13.37 -23.56 -11.40
C SER A 715 14.38 -23.71 -10.25
N LEU A 716 15.59 -23.18 -10.40
CA LEU A 716 16.63 -23.25 -9.38
C LEU A 716 16.36 -22.34 -8.18
N SER A 717 15.69 -21.20 -8.39
CA SER A 717 15.32 -20.27 -7.31
C SER A 717 14.31 -20.88 -6.34
N ARG A 718 13.35 -21.65 -6.84
CA ARG A 718 12.39 -22.39 -6.00
C ARG A 718 12.90 -23.78 -5.54
N SER A 719 14.04 -24.23 -6.05
CA SER A 719 14.64 -25.51 -5.66
C SER A 719 15.34 -25.44 -4.29
N SER A 720 15.77 -26.59 -3.77
CA SER A 720 16.48 -26.65 -2.48
C SER A 720 17.87 -25.99 -2.53
N ASN A 721 18.40 -25.62 -1.35
CA ASN A 721 19.78 -25.13 -1.22
C ASN A 721 20.81 -26.10 -1.82
N GLY A 722 20.57 -27.40 -1.69
CA GLY A 722 21.41 -28.44 -2.28
C GLY A 722 21.45 -28.39 -3.81
N ALA A 723 20.32 -28.13 -4.46
CA ALA A 723 20.24 -28.01 -5.92
C ALA A 723 20.95 -26.78 -6.46
N ARG A 724 20.76 -25.62 -5.82
CA ARG A 724 21.52 -24.40 -6.14
C ARG A 724 23.03 -24.59 -5.95
N ALA A 725 23.43 -25.21 -4.84
CA ALA A 725 24.84 -25.52 -4.57
C ALA A 725 25.44 -26.47 -5.62
N ALA A 726 24.68 -27.49 -6.06
CA ALA A 726 25.08 -28.37 -7.14
C ALA A 726 25.27 -27.61 -8.45
N TYR A 727 24.32 -26.74 -8.82
CA TYR A 727 24.44 -25.92 -10.03
C TYR A 727 25.68 -25.03 -10.00
N ARG A 728 25.94 -24.36 -8.87
CA ARG A 728 27.12 -23.52 -8.67
C ARG A 728 28.42 -24.31 -8.83
N ARG A 729 28.48 -25.56 -8.34
CA ARG A 729 29.64 -26.45 -8.56
C ARG A 729 29.81 -26.80 -10.04
N THR A 730 28.73 -27.15 -10.73
CA THR A 730 28.74 -27.48 -12.16
C THR A 730 29.22 -26.31 -13.03
N GLN A 731 28.83 -25.07 -12.69
CA GLN A 731 29.31 -23.86 -13.36
C GLN A 731 30.82 -23.64 -13.15
N LYS A 732 31.31 -23.77 -11.91
CA LYS A 732 32.74 -23.64 -11.58
C LYS A 732 33.61 -24.66 -12.31
N LEU A 733 33.17 -25.93 -12.38
CA LEU A 733 33.89 -27.01 -13.08
C LEU A 733 34.07 -26.71 -14.58
N LYS A 734 33.15 -25.95 -15.18
CA LYS A 734 33.21 -25.57 -16.60
C LYS A 734 33.95 -24.26 -16.88
N ARG A 735 34.60 -23.65 -15.88
CA ARG A 735 35.32 -22.37 -15.97
C ARG A 735 34.47 -21.22 -16.58
N GLY A 736 33.15 -21.30 -16.47
CA GLY A 736 32.22 -20.26 -16.94
C GLY A 736 31.91 -19.22 -15.86
N LYS A 737 31.22 -18.13 -16.26
CA LYS A 737 30.65 -17.16 -15.31
C LYS A 737 29.70 -17.90 -14.37
N VAL A 738 29.94 -17.76 -13.06
CA VAL A 738 29.07 -18.34 -12.03
C VAL A 738 27.92 -17.38 -11.80
N THR A 739 26.69 -17.87 -11.94
CA THR A 739 25.48 -17.09 -11.65
C THR A 739 24.96 -17.54 -10.30
N ASP A 740 24.93 -16.63 -9.33
CA ASP A 740 24.38 -16.94 -8.02
C ASP A 740 22.87 -16.75 -8.06
N ILE A 741 22.13 -17.86 -7.98
CA ILE A 741 20.67 -17.86 -8.05
C ILE A 741 20.13 -17.79 -6.61
N PRO A 742 19.42 -16.73 -6.23
CA PRO A 742 18.88 -16.59 -4.88
C PRO A 742 17.74 -17.60 -4.65
N GLN A 743 17.52 -17.93 -3.38
CA GLN A 743 16.32 -18.67 -2.97
C GLN A 743 15.08 -17.77 -3.09
N THR A 744 13.97 -18.35 -3.56
CA THR A 744 12.65 -17.71 -3.52
C THR A 744 12.37 -17.12 -2.13
N LYS A 745 12.05 -15.83 -2.10
CA LYS A 745 11.60 -15.10 -0.91
C LYS A 745 10.38 -14.30 -1.28
N VAL A 746 9.24 -14.63 -0.67
CA VAL A 746 8.01 -13.85 -0.83
C VAL A 746 8.12 -12.62 0.08
N PRO A 747 7.97 -11.40 -0.46
CA PRO A 747 8.13 -10.17 0.32
C PRO A 747 6.94 -9.92 1.27
N TYR A 748 5.79 -10.54 1.02
CA TYR A 748 4.61 -10.42 1.88
C TYR A 748 3.62 -11.61 1.69
N PRO A 749 3.04 -12.16 2.76
CA PRO A 749 3.58 -12.13 4.11
C PRO A 749 4.92 -12.89 4.11
N VAL A 750 5.94 -12.35 4.78
CA VAL A 750 7.29 -12.96 4.80
C VAL A 750 7.35 -14.32 5.50
N ASN A 751 6.35 -14.63 6.33
CA ASN A 751 6.18 -15.90 7.01
C ASN A 751 4.82 -16.51 6.67
N GLU A 752 4.74 -17.83 6.64
CA GLU A 752 3.46 -18.54 6.50
C GLU A 752 2.52 -18.16 7.66
N LEU A 753 1.33 -17.68 7.30
CA LEU A 753 0.38 -17.18 8.29
C LEU A 753 -0.20 -18.27 9.19
N SER A 754 -0.15 -19.54 8.77
CA SER A 754 -0.54 -20.71 9.58
C SER A 754 0.25 -20.85 10.89
N ARG A 755 1.38 -20.15 11.03
CA ARG A 755 2.22 -20.07 12.24
C ARG A 755 1.64 -19.18 13.34
N TYR A 756 0.60 -18.39 13.06
CA TYR A 756 0.04 -17.40 13.99
C TYR A 756 -1.37 -17.78 14.47
N VAL A 757 -1.73 -17.38 15.69
CA VAL A 757 -3.00 -17.74 16.33
C VAL A 757 -4.20 -17.23 15.53
N HIS A 758 -5.24 -18.07 15.43
CA HIS A 758 -6.51 -17.70 14.82
C HIS A 758 -7.41 -17.03 15.86
N ILE A 759 -7.92 -15.84 15.57
CA ILE A 759 -8.81 -15.09 16.47
C ILE A 759 -9.95 -14.52 15.63
N GLU A 760 -11.18 -14.91 15.96
CA GLU A 760 -12.38 -14.50 15.21
C GLU A 760 -12.95 -13.17 15.69
N THR A 761 -12.94 -12.92 17.00
CA THR A 761 -13.58 -11.75 17.61
C THR A 761 -12.67 -11.08 18.65
N PHE A 762 -12.75 -9.76 18.75
CA PHE A 762 -12.11 -8.97 19.82
C PHE A 762 -13.16 -8.27 20.69
N PRO A 763 -12.89 -8.06 21.99
CA PRO A 763 -11.69 -8.51 22.72
C PRO A 763 -11.70 -10.03 22.96
N CYS A 764 -10.52 -10.64 23.07
CA CYS A 764 -10.38 -12.06 23.41
C CYS A 764 -9.29 -12.28 24.48
N ARG A 765 -9.25 -13.45 25.12
CA ARG A 765 -8.20 -13.80 26.10
C ARG A 765 -7.20 -14.78 25.49
N VAL A 766 -5.92 -14.53 25.70
CA VAL A 766 -4.82 -15.42 25.28
C VAL A 766 -3.94 -15.76 26.47
N VAL A 767 -3.29 -16.93 26.42
CA VAL A 767 -2.30 -17.38 27.40
C VAL A 767 -0.91 -17.42 26.77
N LEU A 768 0.09 -16.91 27.48
CA LEU A 768 1.48 -16.94 27.03
C LEU A 768 2.09 -18.33 27.22
N GLN A 769 2.62 -18.93 26.16
CA GLN A 769 3.34 -20.20 26.15
C GLN A 769 4.82 -20.06 26.52
N GLU A 770 5.35 -18.83 26.41
CA GLU A 770 6.71 -18.45 26.77
C GLU A 770 6.72 -17.11 27.53
N ASN A 771 7.85 -16.79 28.18
CA ASN A 771 8.03 -15.44 28.72
C ASN A 771 8.15 -14.45 27.56
N GLN A 772 7.40 -13.35 27.59
CA GLN A 772 7.41 -12.34 26.53
C GLN A 772 7.58 -10.94 27.10
N PHE A 773 8.29 -10.08 26.37
CA PHE A 773 8.26 -8.65 26.62
C PHE A 773 7.11 -8.03 25.85
N VAL A 774 6.59 -6.91 26.36
CA VAL A 774 5.61 -6.10 25.65
C VAL A 774 6.36 -5.06 24.85
N TYR A 775 5.90 -4.76 23.65
CA TYR A 775 6.50 -3.76 22.79
C TYR A 775 5.54 -2.61 22.55
N ALA A 776 6.09 -1.41 22.45
CA ALA A 776 5.32 -0.20 22.19
C ALA A 776 4.86 -0.07 20.72
N SER A 777 5.36 -0.94 19.84
CA SER A 777 4.97 -1.02 18.42
C SER A 777 5.14 -2.45 17.90
N VAL A 778 4.58 -2.74 16.73
CA VAL A 778 4.63 -4.07 16.10
C VAL A 778 6.03 -4.46 15.61
N HIS A 779 6.87 -3.48 15.30
CA HIS A 779 8.30 -3.68 15.08
C HIS A 779 9.03 -3.69 16.41
N TRP A 780 9.42 -4.89 16.86
CA TRP A 780 10.08 -5.14 18.14
C TRP A 780 11.50 -4.56 18.24
N VAL A 781 11.61 -3.24 18.22
CA VAL A 781 12.87 -2.52 18.39
C VAL A 781 13.25 -2.43 19.86
N LYS A 782 14.55 -2.49 20.16
CA LYS A 782 15.08 -2.46 21.53
C LYS A 782 14.58 -1.25 22.34
N ALA A 783 14.41 -0.10 21.69
CA ALA A 783 13.92 1.13 22.32
C ALA A 783 12.42 1.12 22.66
N GLY A 784 11.63 0.25 22.02
CA GLY A 784 10.20 0.08 22.26
C GLY A 784 9.87 -1.07 23.21
N LYS A 785 10.89 -1.80 23.68
CA LYS A 785 10.74 -2.94 24.59
C LYS A 785 10.35 -2.47 26.00
N SER A 786 9.35 -3.10 26.60
CA SER A 786 8.95 -2.85 27.98
C SER A 786 10.09 -3.19 28.95
N ASN A 787 10.16 -2.44 30.06
CA ASN A 787 11.10 -2.72 31.15
C ASN A 787 10.69 -3.93 32.00
N TYR A 788 9.49 -4.46 31.81
CA TYR A 788 8.96 -5.62 32.51
C TYR A 788 8.65 -6.74 31.53
N MET A 789 8.72 -7.99 32.02
CA MET A 789 8.50 -9.19 31.22
C MET A 789 7.30 -9.95 31.75
N LEU A 790 6.38 -10.30 30.86
CA LEU A 790 5.23 -11.14 31.15
C LEU A 790 5.68 -12.59 31.23
N LYS A 791 5.16 -13.32 32.21
CA LYS A 791 5.59 -14.70 32.47
C LYS A 791 4.76 -15.69 31.66
N LYS A 792 5.36 -16.83 31.32
CA LYS A 792 4.62 -17.99 30.80
C LYS A 792 3.42 -18.29 31.73
N GLY A 793 2.26 -18.55 31.13
CA GLY A 793 0.99 -18.80 31.81
C GLY A 793 0.20 -17.54 32.16
N THR A 794 0.72 -16.32 31.91
CA THR A 794 -0.08 -15.09 32.07
C THR A 794 -1.21 -15.07 31.05
N VAL A 795 -2.43 -14.79 31.51
CA VAL A 795 -3.61 -14.55 30.67
C VAL A 795 -3.76 -13.06 30.42
N ILE A 796 -3.91 -12.67 29.16
CA ILE A 796 -3.96 -11.27 28.73
C ILE A 796 -5.14 -11.06 27.78
N THR A 797 -5.83 -9.94 27.96
CA THR A 797 -6.87 -9.49 27.04
C THR A 797 -6.25 -8.83 25.80
N VAL A 798 -6.58 -9.36 24.64
CA VAL A 798 -6.20 -8.87 23.33
C VAL A 798 -7.35 -8.05 22.75
N LEU A 799 -7.03 -6.87 22.24
CA LEU A 799 -7.95 -5.85 21.73
C LEU A 799 -7.94 -5.74 20.20
N GLY A 800 -7.10 -6.51 19.52
CA GLY A 800 -6.98 -6.51 18.07
C GLY A 800 -5.67 -7.14 17.58
N ILE A 801 -5.50 -7.17 16.26
CA ILE A 801 -4.28 -7.59 15.59
C ILE A 801 -3.81 -6.47 14.69
N ASP A 802 -2.54 -6.08 14.87
CA ASP A 802 -1.87 -5.14 13.97
C ASP A 802 -0.74 -5.87 13.27
N TRP A 803 -0.43 -5.40 12.06
CA TRP A 803 0.48 -6.06 11.14
C TRP A 803 1.71 -5.20 10.91
N THR A 804 2.88 -5.82 10.82
CA THR A 804 4.03 -5.13 10.24
C THR A 804 3.82 -4.94 8.74
N ASP A 805 4.53 -3.99 8.14
CA ASP A 805 4.69 -3.82 6.70
C ASP A 805 4.98 -5.13 5.92
N GLN A 806 5.72 -6.07 6.53
CA GLN A 806 6.06 -7.39 5.99
C GLN A 806 5.00 -8.49 6.21
N GLY A 807 3.83 -8.16 6.76
CA GLY A 807 2.73 -9.10 6.99
C GLY A 807 2.96 -10.02 8.19
N VAL A 808 3.66 -9.55 9.23
CA VAL A 808 3.82 -10.28 10.49
C VAL A 808 2.79 -9.76 11.52
N PRO A 809 1.82 -10.58 11.96
CA PRO A 809 0.81 -10.13 12.91
C PRO A 809 1.34 -10.07 14.35
N ARG A 810 0.86 -9.07 15.09
CA ARG A 810 1.11 -8.84 16.51
C ARG A 810 -0.21 -8.62 17.23
N LEU A 811 -0.33 -9.18 18.43
CA LEU A 811 -1.54 -9.01 19.23
C LEU A 811 -1.46 -7.70 20.01
N ARG A 812 -2.46 -6.84 19.81
CA ARG A 812 -2.60 -5.55 20.51
C ARG A 812 -3.27 -5.78 21.86
N THR A 813 -2.70 -5.23 22.93
CA THR A 813 -3.23 -5.33 24.30
C THR A 813 -3.21 -3.94 24.96
N ALA A 814 -3.85 -3.80 26.12
CA ALA A 814 -3.78 -2.55 26.90
C ALA A 814 -2.35 -2.20 27.34
N LEU A 815 -1.43 -3.17 27.38
CA LEU A 815 -0.03 -2.98 27.77
C LEU A 815 0.89 -2.63 26.58
N GLY A 816 0.40 -2.80 25.35
CA GLY A 816 1.17 -2.75 24.10
C GLY A 816 1.06 -4.06 23.31
N TYR A 817 2.08 -4.38 22.51
CA TYR A 817 2.10 -5.50 21.56
C TYR A 817 2.84 -6.72 22.08
N ILE A 818 2.28 -7.91 21.82
CA ILE A 818 2.88 -9.22 22.09
C ILE A 818 2.86 -10.11 20.83
N SER A 819 3.50 -11.29 20.89
CA SER A 819 3.57 -12.20 19.74
C SER A 819 2.23 -12.84 19.42
N ALA A 820 1.88 -12.90 18.14
CA ALA A 820 0.79 -13.75 17.65
C ALA A 820 1.25 -15.18 17.30
N ASN A 821 2.54 -15.51 17.42
CA ASN A 821 3.05 -16.82 17.02
C ASN A 821 2.52 -17.94 17.93
N LYS A 822 2.02 -19.05 17.35
CA LYS A 822 1.42 -20.18 18.07
C LYS A 822 2.38 -20.86 19.05
N GLN A 823 3.70 -20.78 18.82
CA GLN A 823 4.70 -21.31 19.75
C GLN A 823 4.81 -20.46 21.03
N GLN A 824 4.42 -19.18 20.96
CA GLN A 824 4.60 -18.22 22.04
C GLN A 824 3.29 -17.84 22.73
N THR A 825 2.15 -17.96 22.03
CA THR A 825 0.83 -17.53 22.50
C THR A 825 -0.24 -18.54 22.04
N ALA A 826 -1.23 -18.81 22.90
CA ALA A 826 -2.40 -19.62 22.56
C ALA A 826 -3.71 -18.93 22.95
N VAL A 827 -4.77 -19.12 22.16
CA VAL A 827 -6.11 -18.60 22.46
C VAL A 827 -6.76 -19.46 23.54
N THR A 828 -7.44 -18.84 24.51
CA THR A 828 -8.13 -19.53 25.61
C THR A 828 -9.64 -19.32 25.49
N LEU A 829 -10.39 -20.43 25.50
CA LEU A 829 -11.87 -20.46 25.39
C LEU A 829 -12.59 -20.56 26.74
N SER A 830 -11.90 -20.70 27.87
CA SER A 830 -12.57 -21.07 29.12
C SER A 830 -13.15 -19.88 29.89
N ALA A 831 -14.40 -20.05 30.33
CA ALA A 831 -15.06 -19.26 31.37
C ALA A 831 -14.36 -19.38 32.74
N ASP A 832 -13.45 -20.35 32.92
CA ASP A 832 -12.72 -20.63 34.17
C ASP A 832 -11.44 -19.80 34.37
N ALA A 833 -11.23 -18.73 33.60
CA ALA A 833 -10.06 -17.87 33.72
C ALA A 833 -10.11 -16.87 34.90
N ASP A 834 -10.94 -17.13 35.91
CA ASP A 834 -11.09 -16.30 37.13
C ASP A 834 -10.22 -16.73 38.31
N HIS A 835 -9.41 -17.77 38.14
CA HIS A 835 -8.31 -18.05 39.05
C HIS A 835 -6.98 -18.14 38.30
N ILE A 836 -6.39 -16.97 37.99
CA ILE A 836 -4.95 -16.64 38.04
C ILE A 836 -4.83 -15.13 37.75
N ILE A 837 -5.32 -14.29 38.67
CA ILE A 837 -4.80 -12.92 38.82
C ILE A 837 -3.60 -13.04 39.77
N LYS A 838 -2.41 -13.33 39.24
CA LYS A 838 -1.20 -13.05 40.02
C LYS A 838 -1.03 -11.53 40.02
N GLN A 839 -1.41 -10.95 41.15
CA GLN A 839 -1.24 -9.58 41.67
C GLN A 839 -0.79 -8.53 40.65
N PRO A 840 -1.47 -7.36 40.58
CA PRO A 840 -0.92 -6.24 39.85
C PRO A 840 0.46 -5.96 40.43
N GLN A 841 1.51 -6.17 39.62
CA GLN A 841 2.78 -5.54 39.92
C GLN A 841 2.48 -4.05 39.87
N ARG A 842 2.28 -3.45 41.05
CA ARG A 842 2.13 -2.01 41.24
C ARG A 842 3.12 -1.35 40.28
N LEU A 843 2.60 -0.57 39.34
CA LEU A 843 3.38 0.44 38.64
C LEU A 843 4.17 1.16 39.73
N ARG A 844 5.48 0.90 39.85
CA ARG A 844 6.30 1.70 40.75
C ARG A 844 6.16 3.12 40.22
N PRO A 845 5.66 4.08 41.02
CA PRO A 845 5.49 5.44 40.54
C PRO A 845 6.86 5.93 40.07
N TYR A 846 6.97 6.16 38.75
CA TYR A 846 8.09 6.87 38.14
C TYR A 846 8.25 8.29 38.74
N VAL A 847 7.23 8.73 39.47
CA VAL A 847 7.11 9.97 40.24
C VAL A 847 8.31 10.24 41.15
N ARG A 848 8.99 9.25 41.75
CA ARG A 848 10.12 9.58 42.67
C ARG A 848 11.40 10.07 42.00
N LYS A 849 11.66 9.73 40.73
CA LYS A 849 12.84 10.25 39.99
C LYS A 849 12.49 11.48 39.15
N GLN A 850 11.28 11.55 38.61
CA GLN A 850 10.81 12.75 37.89
C GLN A 850 10.41 13.89 38.82
N ALA A 851 9.87 13.66 40.03
CA ALA A 851 9.63 14.76 40.98
C ALA A 851 10.93 15.46 41.41
N LYS A 852 12.07 14.74 41.44
CA LYS A 852 13.40 15.36 41.66
C LYS A 852 13.89 16.16 40.44
N LYS A 853 13.50 15.77 39.23
CA LYS A 853 13.89 16.44 37.98
C LYS A 853 12.98 17.64 37.68
N GLY A 854 11.68 17.49 37.92
CA GLY A 854 10.65 18.53 37.93
C GLY A 854 10.92 19.58 39.00
N LYS A 855 11.24 19.21 40.26
CA LYS A 855 11.71 20.17 41.27
C LYS A 855 13.00 20.90 40.85
N LYS A 856 13.90 20.25 40.12
CA LYS A 856 15.11 20.91 39.58
C LYS A 856 14.80 21.85 38.42
N MET A 857 13.81 21.53 37.60
CA MET A 857 13.38 22.33 36.45
C MET A 857 12.54 23.53 36.91
N LEU A 858 11.61 23.34 37.86
CA LEU A 858 10.90 24.42 38.54
C LEU A 858 11.86 25.38 39.25
N LYS A 859 12.88 24.86 39.96
CA LYS A 859 13.97 25.68 40.54
C LYS A 859 14.85 26.40 39.51
N ALA A 860 14.91 25.91 38.27
CA ALA A 860 15.69 26.55 37.20
C ALA A 860 14.86 27.61 36.45
N ILE A 861 13.54 27.42 36.36
CA ILE A 861 12.59 28.39 35.82
C ILE A 861 12.41 29.55 36.81
N LEU A 862 12.20 29.26 38.09
CA LEU A 862 12.09 30.28 39.16
C LEU A 862 13.39 31.09 39.36
N LYS A 863 14.55 30.57 38.98
CA LYS A 863 15.83 31.30 39.01
C LYS A 863 16.07 32.24 37.81
N ARG A 864 15.22 32.19 36.79
CA ARG A 864 15.36 32.99 35.55
C ARG A 864 14.30 34.09 35.41
N THR A 865 13.38 34.19 36.36
CA THR A 865 12.38 35.26 36.43
C THR A 865 12.77 36.20 37.58
N PRO A 866 13.04 37.50 37.34
CA PRO A 866 13.23 38.46 38.42
C PRO A 866 11.88 38.63 39.16
N GLY A 867 11.85 38.40 40.48
CA GLY A 867 10.72 38.81 41.32
C GLY A 867 9.86 37.73 42.00
N PHE A 868 10.29 36.47 42.11
CA PHE A 868 9.57 35.48 42.93
C PHE A 868 10.50 34.78 43.93
N ASP A 869 10.36 35.13 45.21
CA ASP A 869 10.99 34.44 46.34
C ASP A 869 9.91 33.67 47.13
N ILE A 870 10.10 32.36 47.29
CA ILE A 870 9.44 31.48 48.28
C ILE A 870 10.49 30.57 48.89
#